data_AF-D6X4C7-F1
#
_entry.id   AF-D6X4C7-F1
#
_cell.length_a   1.000
_cell.length_b   1.000
_cell.length_c   1.000
_cell.angle_alpha   90.00
_cell.angle_beta   90.00
_cell.angle_gamma   90.00
#
_symmetry.space_group_name_H-M   'P 1'
#
loop_
_entity.id
_entity.type
_entity.pdbx_description
1 polymer ?
#
loop_
_entity_poly.entity_id
_entity_poly.type
_entity_poly.pdbx_seq_one_letter_code
_entity_poly.pdbx_strand_id
1 'polypeptide(L)'
;MYLVFLLSPFITASSPTSDLRERIRSGDFRKACSTTVNLVQPPNRVNTTLKLANLRNLMRNTSFTRDQRLLDAYIVPSQDEHQNEFVEDHDKRLQFISGFSGSYGYAVITETKAVLWTDGRYHLQADNETDCNWKLMRQHIYYVPNISQWLRETRPQGGVMGADPQLFSQSKWEELSVALRNVKWELIEIQTDLIDVIWTNRPARRNKNAFVLEEKYSGRKWTKKIHNVRKTVQKLQADALVVTSLDEIGWLLNIRGRDIPSSPLVRSYLLLDMERAWLYVNRSQLEANHVARYLTNSAKEANQLIEFFDYEEICTGLASRAQLYTRILLPPESTSRRIAQCVPPRKRLFVQSPIILFKARKNPIEIKGMHHAHVRDAASMCEFFAYLDKMVREGLTFTELDIVKVIDEFRFEQLNSLGNSFPTIAAYGANGAMPHYVPLVSTNVMVGNDSTLVLDSGGQYLDGTTDVTRTIHFGTPTKEQKEAYTRVLIGQIQLSMLTFPAFLKTSAIDVMARAPLWEIGLDYDHGTGHGVGSFLNVHEAPISLYFNNPSSIFPENDILKPGYFLSNEPGYYKENDFGIRLENVMEVIEKKWLRTIHGTNYLGFRTVTLVPYEPKLIDLSLLSKHQIQWLNQYNDRIRIHVGAELKRQNFTKGLFWMMDQTRHFPENGGKNHGIDLTMVALAAILIYCL
;
A
#
# COMPACT_ATOMS: atom_id res chain seq x y z
N MET A 1 34.76 27.81 59.74
CA MET A 1 34.81 28.07 58.29
C MET A 1 35.37 26.82 57.63
N TYR A 2 34.63 26.28 56.66
CA TYR A 2 34.88 25.07 55.86
C TYR A 2 34.69 23.69 56.54
N LEU A 3 33.56 23.06 56.25
CA LEU A 3 33.40 21.61 56.27
C LEU A 3 32.87 21.14 54.91
N VAL A 4 33.52 20.10 54.41
CA VAL A 4 33.33 19.42 53.12
C VAL A 4 31.99 18.69 53.08
N PHE A 5 31.20 18.86 52.02
CA PHE A 5 30.07 17.97 51.71
C PHE A 5 30.46 17.03 50.56
N LEU A 6 30.54 15.75 50.91
CA LEU A 6 30.62 14.60 50.00
C LEU A 6 29.28 14.47 49.24
N LEU A 7 29.31 14.62 47.92
CA LEU A 7 28.19 14.23 47.05
C LEU A 7 28.34 12.74 46.72
N SER A 8 27.41 11.94 47.25
CA SER A 8 27.18 10.55 46.88
C SER A 8 26.58 10.49 45.46
N PRO A 9 26.87 9.47 44.63
CA PRO A 9 26.24 9.33 43.33
C PRO A 9 24.83 8.77 43.53
N PHE A 10 23.81 9.58 43.27
CA PHE A 10 22.47 9.07 43.04
C PHE A 10 22.51 8.23 41.77
N ILE A 11 22.48 6.90 41.93
CA ILE A 11 22.07 5.97 40.89
C ILE A 11 20.62 6.31 40.56
N THR A 12 20.41 7.07 39.48
CA THR A 12 19.07 7.31 38.95
C THR A 12 18.55 5.98 38.41
N ALA A 13 17.64 5.34 39.13
CA ALA A 13 16.83 4.27 38.57
C ALA A 13 16.08 4.84 37.35
N SER A 14 16.35 4.29 36.16
CA SER A 14 15.64 4.62 34.94
C SER A 14 14.14 4.35 35.15
N SER A 15 13.27 5.30 34.78
CA SER A 15 11.82 5.05 34.81
C SER A 15 11.49 3.89 33.86
N PRO A 16 10.45 3.07 34.13
CA PRO A 16 10.01 2.00 33.22
C PRO A 16 9.76 2.49 31.78
N THR A 17 9.38 3.77 31.63
CA THR A 17 9.17 4.43 30.34
C THR A 17 10.47 4.73 29.59
N SER A 18 11.56 5.06 30.30
CA SER A 18 12.87 5.28 29.69
C SER A 18 13.52 3.99 29.21
N ASP A 19 13.31 2.87 29.91
CA ASP A 19 13.77 1.54 29.50
C ASP A 19 13.05 1.05 28.23
N LEU A 20 11.72 1.17 28.18
CA LEU A 20 10.93 0.82 26.99
C LEU A 20 11.37 1.62 25.77
N ARG A 21 11.53 2.94 25.93
CA ARG A 21 11.95 3.83 24.86
C ARG A 21 13.31 3.44 24.30
N GLU A 22 14.28 3.11 25.16
CA GLU A 22 15.60 2.68 24.71
C GLU A 22 15.55 1.33 24.00
N ARG A 23 14.77 0.37 24.50
CA ARG A 23 14.57 -0.93 23.81
C ARG A 23 13.93 -0.76 22.43
N ILE A 24 12.97 0.15 22.28
CA ILE A 24 12.39 0.48 20.96
C ILE A 24 13.45 1.13 20.07
N ARG A 25 14.21 2.09 20.59
CA ARG A 25 15.29 2.79 19.88
C ARG A 25 16.37 1.82 19.38
N SER A 26 16.80 0.88 20.21
CA SER A 26 17.88 -0.07 19.89
C SER A 26 17.43 -1.25 19.00
N GLY A 27 16.11 -1.36 18.80
CA GLY A 27 15.44 -2.46 18.10
C GLY A 27 15.36 -3.77 18.91
N ASP A 28 15.60 -3.71 20.22
CA ASP A 28 15.55 -4.85 21.15
C ASP A 28 14.16 -5.04 21.79
N PHE A 29 13.20 -4.15 21.50
CA PHE A 29 11.81 -4.33 21.88
C PHE A 29 11.11 -5.38 20.99
N ARG A 30 11.48 -6.64 21.25
CA ARG A 30 11.00 -7.86 20.59
C ARG A 30 10.34 -8.76 21.64
N LYS A 31 9.02 -8.66 21.79
CA LYS A 31 8.27 -9.41 22.82
C LYS A 31 8.41 -10.90 22.59
N ALA A 32 8.41 -11.35 21.34
CA ALA A 32 8.57 -12.76 20.97
C ALA A 32 10.02 -13.29 21.07
N CYS A 33 10.97 -12.48 21.52
CA CYS A 33 12.38 -12.86 21.76
C CYS A 33 12.83 -12.66 23.22
N SER A 34 11.90 -12.44 24.15
CA SER A 34 12.26 -12.22 25.55
C SER A 34 12.91 -13.46 26.17
N THR A 35 14.08 -13.29 26.79
CA THR A 35 14.81 -14.35 27.50
C THR A 35 14.33 -14.57 28.93
N THR A 36 13.48 -13.67 29.44
CA THR A 36 13.00 -13.66 30.83
C THR A 36 11.78 -14.53 31.09
N VAL A 37 11.14 -15.04 30.04
CA VAL A 37 9.92 -15.87 30.13
C VAL A 37 10.09 -17.05 29.18
N ASN A 38 9.64 -18.25 29.59
CA ASN A 38 9.48 -19.39 28.67
C ASN A 38 8.37 -19.06 27.67
N LEU A 39 8.73 -18.35 26.60
CA LEU A 39 7.79 -17.93 25.57
C LEU A 39 7.57 -19.06 24.56
N VAL A 40 6.31 -19.39 24.32
CA VAL A 40 5.91 -20.14 23.13
C VAL A 40 6.29 -19.30 21.92
N GLN A 41 7.15 -19.84 21.06
CA GLN A 41 7.60 -19.15 19.86
C GLN A 41 6.44 -19.05 18.85
N PRO A 42 6.30 -17.92 18.13
CA PRO A 42 5.31 -17.79 17.07
C PRO A 42 5.47 -18.93 16.04
N PRO A 43 4.37 -19.56 15.59
CA PRO A 43 4.43 -20.79 14.80
C PRO A 43 4.91 -20.56 13.35
N ASN A 44 4.87 -19.33 12.85
CA ASN A 44 5.34 -18.94 11.51
C ASN A 44 6.76 -18.36 11.51
N ARG A 45 7.49 -18.44 12.63
CA ARG A 45 8.87 -17.93 12.73
C ARG A 45 9.85 -18.73 11.89
N VAL A 46 10.70 -18.05 11.13
CA VAL A 46 11.72 -18.67 10.29
C VAL A 46 13.11 -18.57 10.94
N ASN A 47 13.81 -19.69 11.09
CA ASN A 47 15.21 -19.68 11.50
C ASN A 47 16.11 -19.26 10.32
N THR A 48 16.83 -18.16 10.48
CA THR A 48 17.65 -17.50 9.46
C THR A 48 19.14 -17.62 9.72
N THR A 49 19.55 -18.33 10.78
CA THR A 49 20.95 -18.43 11.24
C THR A 49 21.92 -18.82 10.11
N LEU A 50 21.60 -19.89 9.37
CA LEU A 50 22.46 -20.36 8.27
C LEU A 50 22.45 -19.39 7.08
N LYS A 51 21.30 -18.77 6.77
CA LYS A 51 21.18 -17.80 5.68
C LYS A 51 22.04 -16.56 5.94
N LEU A 52 22.00 -16.04 7.16
CA LEU A 52 22.84 -14.93 7.60
C LEU A 52 24.33 -15.28 7.56
N ALA A 53 24.71 -16.49 8.00
CA ALA A 53 26.10 -16.96 7.92
C ALA A 53 26.60 -17.03 6.47
N ASN A 54 25.80 -17.59 5.57
CA ASN A 54 26.15 -17.70 4.15
C ASN A 54 26.27 -16.32 3.49
N LEU A 55 25.34 -15.40 3.75
CA LEU A 55 25.41 -14.03 3.26
C LEU A 55 26.68 -13.31 3.74
N ARG A 56 27.00 -13.41 5.03
CA ARG A 56 28.22 -12.82 5.60
C ARG A 56 29.51 -13.39 5.00
N ASN A 57 29.51 -14.67 4.61
CA ASN A 57 30.64 -15.25 3.87
C ASN A 57 30.79 -14.63 2.48
N LEU A 58 29.69 -14.39 1.76
CA LEU A 58 29.73 -13.71 0.45
C LEU A 58 30.15 -12.24 0.57
N MET A 59 29.76 -11.54 1.64
CA MET A 59 30.19 -10.16 1.91
C MET A 59 31.72 -10.02 2.03
N ARG A 60 32.42 -11.10 2.38
CA ARG A 60 33.89 -11.17 2.46
C ARG A 60 34.55 -11.55 1.13
N ASN A 61 33.78 -11.93 0.12
CA ASN A 61 34.31 -12.28 -1.18
C ASN A 61 34.39 -11.04 -2.09
N THR A 62 35.62 -10.57 -2.31
CA THR A 62 35.91 -9.36 -3.09
C THR A 62 35.52 -9.48 -4.57
N SER A 63 35.28 -10.70 -5.09
CA SER A 63 34.84 -10.90 -6.49
C SER A 63 33.49 -10.29 -6.82
N PHE A 64 32.66 -9.99 -5.81
CA PHE A 64 31.34 -9.35 -6.00
C PHE A 64 31.42 -7.82 -6.09
N THR A 65 32.59 -7.23 -5.81
CA THR A 65 32.81 -5.78 -5.84
C THR A 65 33.75 -5.41 -6.98
N ARG A 66 33.48 -4.30 -7.67
CA ARG A 66 34.29 -3.88 -8.83
C ARG A 66 35.71 -3.47 -8.45
N ASP A 67 35.91 -2.97 -7.24
CA ASP A 67 37.16 -2.47 -6.70
C ASP A 67 37.81 -3.44 -5.70
N GLN A 68 37.32 -4.69 -5.66
CA GLN A 68 37.83 -5.76 -4.81
C GLN A 68 37.87 -5.42 -3.31
N ARG A 69 36.92 -4.60 -2.82
CA ARG A 69 36.77 -4.28 -1.40
C ARG A 69 35.82 -5.26 -0.69
N LEU A 70 35.99 -5.39 0.62
CA LEU A 70 35.07 -6.15 1.47
C LEU A 70 33.82 -5.31 1.77
N LEU A 71 32.69 -5.97 2.00
CA LEU A 71 31.46 -5.31 2.44
C LEU A 71 31.33 -5.36 3.96
N ASP A 72 31.15 -4.20 4.58
CA ASP A 72 30.84 -4.07 6.02
C ASP A 72 29.33 -4.26 6.29
N ALA A 73 28.50 -3.94 5.29
CA ALA A 73 27.06 -4.12 5.33
C ALA A 73 26.49 -4.50 3.95
N TYR A 74 25.34 -5.17 3.94
CA TYR A 74 24.53 -5.41 2.75
C TYR A 74 23.07 -5.04 3.06
N ILE A 75 22.42 -4.31 2.15
CA ILE A 75 21.02 -3.88 2.30
C ILE A 75 20.12 -4.62 1.29
N VAL A 76 18.99 -5.11 1.79
CA VAL A 76 17.97 -5.84 1.01
C VAL A 76 16.62 -5.15 1.17
N PRO A 77 16.02 -4.60 0.10
CA PRO A 77 14.69 -4.01 0.13
C PRO A 77 13.60 -5.08 -0.09
N SER A 78 12.33 -4.72 0.10
CA SER A 78 11.18 -5.58 -0.25
C SER A 78 10.79 -5.53 -1.73
N GLN A 79 11.18 -4.48 -2.46
CA GLN A 79 10.76 -4.24 -3.85
C GLN A 79 11.55 -5.05 -4.90
N ASP A 80 10.96 -5.17 -6.10
CA ASP A 80 11.58 -5.74 -7.31
C ASP A 80 12.17 -4.65 -8.23
N GLU A 81 12.62 -5.05 -9.42
CA GLU A 81 13.25 -4.15 -10.40
C GLU A 81 12.33 -3.08 -11.02
N HIS A 82 11.02 -3.20 -10.79
CA HIS A 82 9.98 -2.26 -11.23
C HIS A 82 9.40 -1.44 -10.08
N GLN A 83 9.95 -1.60 -8.87
CA GLN A 83 9.50 -0.92 -7.65
C GLN A 83 8.04 -1.24 -7.30
N ASN A 84 7.60 -2.48 -7.58
CA ASN A 84 6.29 -2.95 -7.15
C ASN A 84 6.23 -3.09 -5.62
N GLU A 85 5.08 -2.76 -5.03
CA GLU A 85 4.82 -3.00 -3.60
C GLU A 85 4.60 -4.50 -3.32
N PHE A 86 3.74 -5.14 -4.11
CA PHE A 86 3.57 -6.58 -4.08
C PHE A 86 4.45 -7.21 -5.16
N VAL A 87 5.33 -8.11 -4.73
CA VAL A 87 6.26 -8.80 -5.62
C VAL A 87 5.88 -10.28 -5.76
N GLU A 88 6.28 -10.89 -6.88
CA GLU A 88 6.11 -12.34 -7.06
C GLU A 88 7.06 -13.14 -6.15
N ASP A 89 6.77 -14.43 -5.93
CA ASP A 89 7.56 -15.28 -5.03
C ASP A 89 9.05 -15.35 -5.41
N HIS A 90 9.39 -15.22 -6.70
CA HIS A 90 10.78 -15.14 -7.18
C HIS A 90 11.53 -13.93 -6.59
N ASP A 91 10.85 -12.81 -6.34
CA ASP A 91 11.48 -11.55 -5.92
C ASP A 91 11.39 -11.28 -4.41
N LYS A 92 10.81 -12.19 -3.62
CA LYS A 92 10.68 -12.08 -2.15
C LYS A 92 11.99 -12.29 -1.39
N ARG A 93 13.07 -11.60 -1.78
CA ARG A 93 14.42 -11.67 -1.21
C ARG A 93 14.44 -11.28 0.27
N LEU A 94 13.70 -10.22 0.65
CA LEU A 94 13.57 -9.80 2.05
C LEU A 94 12.96 -10.92 2.91
N GLN A 95 11.87 -11.54 2.43
CA GLN A 95 11.25 -12.67 3.13
C GLN A 95 12.20 -13.87 3.19
N PHE A 96 12.92 -14.17 2.12
CA PHE A 96 13.89 -15.27 2.13
C PHE A 96 14.95 -15.06 3.20
N ILE A 97 15.59 -13.89 3.27
CA ILE A 97 16.72 -13.66 4.20
C ILE A 97 16.28 -13.51 5.66
N SER A 98 15.10 -12.94 5.91
CA SER A 98 14.66 -12.55 7.26
C SER A 98 13.49 -13.37 7.83
N GLY A 99 12.70 -14.03 6.97
CA GLY A 99 11.41 -14.63 7.34
C GLY A 99 10.23 -13.65 7.26
N PHE A 100 10.48 -12.34 7.26
CA PHE A 100 9.44 -11.30 7.26
C PHE A 100 8.72 -11.21 5.91
N SER A 101 7.40 -11.36 5.93
CA SER A 101 6.55 -11.47 4.73
C SER A 101 5.78 -10.19 4.36
N GLY A 102 5.95 -9.09 5.12
CA GLY A 102 5.29 -7.82 4.83
C GLY A 102 5.74 -7.15 3.53
N SER A 103 4.90 -6.29 2.95
CA SER A 103 5.16 -5.65 1.65
C SER A 103 6.22 -4.55 1.70
N TYR A 104 6.53 -4.03 2.89
CA TYR A 104 7.47 -2.92 3.06
C TYR A 104 8.52 -3.20 4.13
N GLY A 105 9.79 -3.10 3.75
CA GLY A 105 10.88 -3.07 4.72
C GLY A 105 12.27 -3.05 4.09
N TYR A 106 13.26 -2.79 4.93
CA TYR A 106 14.68 -2.83 4.58
C TYR A 106 15.43 -3.68 5.60
N ALA A 107 16.08 -4.75 5.16
CA ALA A 107 17.04 -5.48 5.97
C ALA A 107 18.44 -4.92 5.75
N VAL A 108 19.17 -4.65 6.83
CA VAL A 108 20.61 -4.36 6.81
C VAL A 108 21.34 -5.43 7.60
N ILE A 109 22.23 -6.14 6.92
CA ILE A 109 23.07 -7.19 7.51
C ILE A 109 24.50 -6.68 7.55
N THR A 110 25.10 -6.72 8.73
CA THR A 110 26.53 -6.45 8.95
C THR A 110 27.24 -7.76 9.28
N GLU A 111 28.55 -7.71 9.50
CA GLU A 111 29.34 -8.85 9.95
C GLU A 111 28.78 -9.54 11.21
N THR A 112 28.14 -8.79 12.10
CA THR A 112 27.71 -9.28 13.42
C THR A 112 26.23 -9.08 13.73
N LYS A 113 25.55 -8.12 13.10
CA LYS A 113 24.14 -7.77 13.36
C LYS A 113 23.27 -7.94 12.12
N ALA A 114 21.99 -8.25 12.32
CA ALA A 114 20.95 -8.19 11.29
C ALA A 114 19.81 -7.32 11.82
N VAL A 115 19.35 -6.35 11.03
CA VAL A 115 18.37 -5.36 11.46
C VAL A 115 17.34 -5.15 10.37
N LEU A 116 16.06 -5.14 10.74
CA LEU A 116 14.93 -4.92 9.85
C LEU A 116 14.25 -3.60 10.20
N TRP A 117 14.14 -2.68 9.23
CA TRP A 117 13.27 -1.51 9.30
C TRP A 117 11.95 -1.82 8.61
N THR A 118 10.84 -1.50 9.27
CA THR A 118 9.50 -1.52 8.67
C THR A 118 8.58 -0.51 9.37
N ASP A 119 7.44 -0.22 8.76
CA ASP A 119 6.43 0.70 9.27
C ASP A 119 5.41 0.00 10.19
N GLY A 120 4.53 0.80 10.78
CA GLY A 120 3.60 0.38 11.83
C GLY A 120 2.63 -0.73 11.44
N ARG A 121 2.35 -0.90 10.13
CA ARG A 121 1.53 -2.01 9.61
C ARG A 121 2.11 -3.37 9.98
N TYR A 122 3.42 -3.41 10.21
CA TYR A 122 4.20 -4.64 10.25
C TYR A 122 5.01 -4.84 11.53
N HIS A 123 4.95 -3.94 12.52
CA HIS A 123 5.77 -4.09 13.74
C HIS A 123 5.48 -5.40 14.49
N LEU A 124 4.21 -5.73 14.71
CA LEU A 124 3.82 -6.97 15.38
C LEU A 124 4.11 -8.20 14.49
N GLN A 125 3.82 -8.12 13.20
CA GLN A 125 4.12 -9.20 12.24
C GLN A 125 5.62 -9.51 12.18
N ALA A 126 6.47 -8.49 12.07
CA ALA A 126 7.91 -8.65 12.03
C ALA A 126 8.48 -9.23 13.33
N ASP A 127 7.90 -8.87 14.49
CA ASP A 127 8.27 -9.48 15.77
C ASP A 127 7.94 -10.98 15.77
N ASN A 128 6.81 -11.37 15.19
CA ASN A 128 6.38 -12.76 15.12
C ASN A 128 7.21 -13.60 14.12
N GLU A 129 7.41 -13.11 12.90
CA GLU A 129 7.97 -13.88 11.79
C GLU A 129 9.50 -13.99 11.79
N THR A 130 10.21 -12.95 12.24
CA THR A 130 11.68 -12.96 12.26
C THR A 130 12.21 -13.61 13.54
N ASP A 131 13.29 -14.40 13.42
CA ASP A 131 13.94 -14.97 14.60
C ASP A 131 14.75 -13.93 15.41
N CYS A 132 15.31 -14.38 16.53
CA CYS A 132 16.03 -13.51 17.46
C CYS A 132 17.44 -13.12 17.01
N ASN A 133 17.87 -13.49 15.79
CA ASN A 133 19.06 -12.89 15.18
C ASN A 133 18.80 -11.45 14.71
N TRP A 134 17.53 -11.05 14.59
CA TRP A 134 17.10 -9.77 14.03
C TRP A 134 16.70 -8.75 15.10
N LYS A 135 17.20 -7.53 14.96
CA LYS A 135 16.64 -6.34 15.63
C LYS A 135 15.55 -5.73 14.76
N LEU A 136 14.50 -5.18 15.39
CA LEU A 136 13.37 -4.56 14.70
C LEU A 136 13.37 -3.05 14.92
N MET A 137 13.59 -2.29 13.86
CA MET A 137 13.56 -0.83 13.87
C MET A 137 12.21 -0.33 13.40
N ARG A 138 11.45 0.25 14.33
CA ARG A 138 10.10 0.75 14.11
C ARG A 138 10.13 2.13 13.46
N GLN A 139 9.96 2.20 12.14
CA GLN A 139 10.01 3.45 11.38
C GLN A 139 8.91 4.44 11.83
N HIS A 140 9.13 5.73 11.55
CA HIS A 140 8.26 6.86 11.90
C HIS A 140 8.12 7.17 13.41
N ILE A 141 8.69 6.34 14.28
CA ILE A 141 8.92 6.71 15.68
C ILE A 141 10.15 7.64 15.75
N TYR A 142 9.94 8.89 16.14
CA TYR A 142 10.94 9.97 16.00
C TYR A 142 12.32 9.71 16.64
N TYR A 143 12.39 8.85 17.66
CA TYR A 143 13.64 8.52 18.36
C TYR A 143 14.30 7.22 17.89
N VAL A 144 13.67 6.48 16.97
CA VAL A 144 14.27 5.29 16.34
C VAL A 144 15.22 5.75 15.23
N PRO A 145 16.49 5.29 15.22
CA PRO A 145 17.45 5.73 14.22
C PRO A 145 17.07 5.22 12.83
N ASN A 146 17.22 6.08 11.82
CA ASN A 146 17.24 5.62 10.44
C ASN A 146 18.53 4.83 10.14
N ILE A 147 18.60 4.18 8.96
CA ILE A 147 19.72 3.31 8.57
C ILE A 147 21.08 4.01 8.73
N SER A 148 21.22 5.25 8.22
CA SER A 148 22.49 6.00 8.30
C SER A 148 22.89 6.34 9.74
N GLN A 149 21.92 6.70 10.59
CA GLN A 149 22.16 7.00 11.99
C GLN A 149 22.60 5.74 12.75
N TRP A 150 21.93 4.61 12.50
CA TRP A 150 22.28 3.33 13.13
C TRP A 150 23.66 2.81 12.72
N LEU A 151 24.05 3.00 11.46
CA LEU A 151 25.38 2.64 10.96
C LEU A 151 26.48 3.52 11.56
N ARG A 152 26.21 4.82 11.72
CA ARG A 152 27.11 5.75 12.43
C ARG A 152 27.35 5.30 13.88
N GLU A 153 26.29 4.92 14.57
CA GLU A 153 26.37 4.44 15.96
C GLU A 153 27.08 3.07 16.03
N THR A 154 26.85 2.18 15.06
CA THR A 154 27.44 0.83 15.04
C THR A 154 28.91 0.83 14.62
N ARG A 155 29.32 1.73 13.71
CA ARG A 155 30.70 1.83 13.20
C ARG A 155 31.05 3.30 12.88
N PRO A 156 31.46 4.10 13.88
CA PRO A 156 31.70 5.54 13.73
C PRO A 156 32.83 5.91 12.75
N GLN A 157 33.76 5.00 12.49
CA GLN A 157 34.86 5.17 11.54
C GLN A 157 34.41 5.10 10.08
N GLY A 158 33.16 4.69 9.80
CA GLY A 158 32.65 4.48 8.46
C GLY A 158 32.80 3.04 7.96
N GLY A 159 32.29 2.78 6.76
CA GLY A 159 32.30 1.45 6.13
C GLY A 159 31.68 1.43 4.74
N VAL A 160 31.69 0.25 4.12
CA VAL A 160 31.15 0.02 2.78
C VAL A 160 29.86 -0.81 2.86
N MET A 161 28.76 -0.26 2.35
CA MET A 161 27.48 -0.95 2.20
C MET A 161 27.26 -1.35 0.74
N GLY A 162 27.00 -2.63 0.49
CA GLY A 162 26.62 -3.13 -0.82
C GLY A 162 25.11 -3.17 -1.01
N ALA A 163 24.65 -2.94 -2.24
CA ALA A 163 23.26 -3.07 -2.66
C ALA A 163 23.15 -3.45 -4.14
N ASP A 164 22.14 -4.24 -4.51
CA ASP A 164 21.80 -4.46 -5.92
C ASP A 164 21.13 -3.19 -6.52
N PRO A 165 21.72 -2.53 -7.53
CA PRO A 165 21.13 -1.34 -8.15
C PRO A 165 19.81 -1.60 -8.89
N GLN A 166 19.41 -2.85 -9.11
CA GLN A 166 18.10 -3.16 -9.70
C GLN A 166 16.96 -2.94 -8.71
N LEU A 167 17.19 -3.15 -7.41
CA LEU A 167 16.14 -3.22 -6.40
C LEU A 167 15.85 -1.86 -5.72
N PHE A 168 16.59 -0.82 -6.08
CA PHE A 168 16.41 0.53 -5.55
C PHE A 168 16.07 1.49 -6.68
N SER A 169 15.06 2.34 -6.45
CA SER A 169 14.80 3.47 -7.34
C SER A 169 15.99 4.43 -7.36
N GLN A 170 16.11 5.20 -8.44
CA GLN A 170 17.17 6.19 -8.59
C GLN A 170 17.12 7.25 -7.48
N SER A 171 15.91 7.70 -7.10
CA SER A 171 15.68 8.63 -6.00
C SER A 171 16.15 8.04 -4.67
N LYS A 172 15.73 6.81 -4.37
CA LYS A 172 16.08 6.14 -3.11
C LYS A 172 17.58 5.86 -3.01
N TRP A 173 18.21 5.46 -4.11
CA TRP A 173 19.66 5.27 -4.16
C TRP A 173 20.41 6.57 -3.85
N GLU A 174 19.99 7.70 -4.42
CA GLU A 174 20.60 9.01 -4.15
C GLU A 174 20.40 9.46 -2.69
N GLU A 175 19.19 9.30 -2.16
CA GLU A 175 18.85 9.56 -0.77
C GLU A 175 19.78 8.79 0.19
N LEU A 176 19.87 7.45 0.03
CA LEU A 176 20.76 6.63 0.85
C LEU A 176 22.23 7.01 0.65
N SER A 177 22.67 7.23 -0.58
CA SER A 177 24.07 7.58 -0.88
C SER A 177 24.48 8.89 -0.21
N VAL A 178 23.60 9.89 -0.17
CA VAL A 178 23.85 11.15 0.54
C VAL A 178 23.86 10.92 2.06
N ALA A 179 22.85 10.24 2.59
CA ALA A 179 22.73 9.97 4.02
C ALA A 179 23.94 9.19 4.57
N LEU A 180 24.41 8.19 3.83
CA LEU A 180 25.57 7.37 4.19
C LEU A 180 26.89 8.16 4.13
N ARG A 181 27.10 8.98 3.10
CA ARG A 181 28.31 9.82 3.00
C ARG A 181 28.44 10.78 4.18
N ASN A 182 27.33 11.35 4.64
CA ASN A 182 27.30 12.24 5.81
C ASN A 182 27.74 11.56 7.11
N VAL A 183 27.77 10.22 7.13
CA VAL A 183 28.21 9.41 8.28
C VAL A 183 29.47 8.60 7.98
N LYS A 184 30.24 8.98 6.94
CA LYS A 184 31.48 8.30 6.49
C LYS A 184 31.26 6.88 5.94
N TRP A 185 30.05 6.55 5.54
CA TRP A 185 29.73 5.30 4.86
C TRP A 185 29.60 5.51 3.35
N GLU A 186 29.93 4.49 2.57
CA GLU A 186 29.81 4.47 1.12
C GLU A 186 28.78 3.42 0.70
N LEU A 187 27.89 3.76 -0.23
CA LEU A 187 27.00 2.80 -0.88
C LEU A 187 27.61 2.39 -2.22
N ILE A 188 27.84 1.10 -2.41
CA ILE A 188 28.41 0.55 -3.64
C ILE A 188 27.46 -0.46 -4.30
N GLU A 189 27.59 -0.56 -5.63
CA GLU A 189 26.73 -1.38 -6.47
C GLU A 189 27.26 -2.81 -6.56
N ILE A 190 26.39 -3.77 -6.24
CA ILE A 190 26.65 -5.19 -6.36
C ILE A 190 25.82 -5.73 -7.53
N GLN A 191 26.48 -6.10 -8.63
CA GLN A 191 25.79 -6.45 -9.88
C GLN A 191 25.08 -7.81 -9.83
N THR A 192 25.59 -8.73 -9.01
CA THR A 192 24.98 -10.03 -8.76
C THR A 192 24.48 -10.02 -7.32
N ASP A 193 23.17 -9.94 -7.14
CA ASP A 193 22.57 -9.90 -5.81
C ASP A 193 23.03 -11.10 -4.95
N LEU A 194 23.50 -10.81 -3.74
CA LEU A 194 24.08 -11.84 -2.87
C LEU A 194 23.02 -12.79 -2.29
N ILE A 195 21.76 -12.37 -2.22
CA ILE A 195 20.64 -13.23 -1.81
C ILE A 195 20.37 -14.28 -2.87
N ASP A 196 20.41 -13.89 -4.14
CA ASP A 196 20.21 -14.80 -5.28
C ASP A 196 21.25 -15.93 -5.30
N VAL A 197 22.50 -15.65 -4.88
CA VAL A 197 23.58 -16.66 -4.80
C VAL A 197 23.32 -17.72 -3.73
N ILE A 198 22.72 -17.34 -2.59
CA ILE A 198 22.45 -18.28 -1.48
C ILE A 198 21.05 -18.91 -1.54
N TRP A 199 20.16 -18.42 -2.41
CA TRP A 199 18.79 -18.91 -2.56
C TRP A 199 18.72 -20.06 -3.58
N THR A 200 19.21 -21.23 -3.18
CA THR A 200 19.35 -22.40 -4.07
C THR A 200 18.04 -22.97 -4.62
N ASN A 201 16.91 -22.76 -3.94
CA ASN A 201 15.58 -23.21 -4.34
C ASN A 201 14.64 -22.05 -4.71
N ARG A 202 15.18 -21.01 -5.35
CA ARG A 202 14.42 -19.83 -5.75
C ARG A 202 13.26 -20.19 -6.71
N PRO A 203 12.02 -19.73 -6.44
CA PRO A 203 10.88 -19.98 -7.34
C PRO A 203 11.13 -19.39 -8.72
N ALA A 204 10.67 -20.07 -9.79
CA ALA A 204 10.73 -19.53 -11.14
C ALA A 204 9.78 -18.33 -11.32
N ARG A 205 10.15 -17.39 -12.18
CA ARG A 205 9.28 -16.26 -12.53
C ARG A 205 8.00 -16.73 -13.21
N ARG A 206 6.89 -16.04 -12.93
CA ARG A 206 5.64 -16.18 -13.67
C ARG A 206 5.81 -15.65 -15.09
N ASN A 207 5.27 -16.39 -16.06
CA ASN A 207 5.24 -16.02 -17.47
C ASN A 207 3.84 -16.27 -18.03
N LYS A 208 2.89 -15.38 -17.74
CA LYS A 208 1.48 -15.54 -18.14
C LYS A 208 1.16 -14.69 -19.37
N ASN A 209 0.26 -15.17 -20.22
CA ASN A 209 -0.11 -14.45 -21.45
C ASN A 209 -0.76 -13.09 -21.11
N ALA A 210 -0.32 -12.05 -21.80
CA ALA A 210 -0.94 -10.73 -21.76
C ALA A 210 -2.26 -10.74 -22.54
N PHE A 211 -3.14 -9.79 -22.27
CA PHE A 211 -4.37 -9.59 -23.04
C PHE A 211 -4.73 -8.10 -23.16
N VAL A 212 -5.57 -7.77 -24.14
CA VAL A 212 -6.01 -6.41 -24.42
C VAL A 212 -7.19 -6.03 -23.51
N LEU A 213 -7.12 -4.85 -22.90
CA LEU A 213 -8.26 -4.23 -22.24
C LEU A 213 -9.06 -3.39 -23.25
N GLU A 214 -10.26 -3.87 -23.59
CA GLU A 214 -11.13 -3.21 -24.57
C GLU A 214 -11.49 -1.76 -24.20
N GLU A 215 -11.78 -0.94 -25.21
CA GLU A 215 -12.14 0.48 -25.03
C GLU A 215 -13.45 0.70 -24.27
N LYS A 216 -14.36 -0.29 -24.27
CA LYS A 216 -15.58 -0.25 -23.43
C LYS A 216 -15.28 -0.18 -21.93
N TYR A 217 -14.07 -0.57 -21.52
CA TYR A 217 -13.58 -0.50 -20.14
C TYR A 217 -12.60 0.65 -19.94
N SER A 218 -11.65 0.82 -20.86
CA SER A 218 -10.60 1.86 -20.73
C SER A 218 -11.05 3.25 -21.18
N GLY A 219 -12.13 3.36 -21.95
CA GLY A 219 -12.70 4.61 -22.46
C GLY A 219 -11.87 5.35 -23.52
N ARG A 220 -10.64 4.91 -23.79
CA ARG A 220 -9.71 5.57 -24.71
C ARG A 220 -8.72 4.59 -25.36
N LYS A 221 -8.54 4.70 -26.68
CA LYS A 221 -7.41 4.08 -27.41
C LYS A 221 -6.05 4.43 -26.80
N TRP A 222 -5.17 3.44 -26.72
CA TRP A 222 -3.80 3.60 -26.24
C TRP A 222 -2.98 4.61 -27.08
N THR A 223 -3.19 4.64 -28.40
CA THR A 223 -2.52 5.59 -29.31
C THR A 223 -2.86 7.05 -29.00
N LYS A 224 -4.07 7.33 -28.49
CA LYS A 224 -4.46 8.66 -28.02
C LYS A 224 -3.87 8.98 -26.65
N LYS A 225 -3.69 7.98 -25.78
CA LYS A 225 -2.99 8.15 -24.50
C LYS A 225 -1.52 8.54 -24.74
N ILE A 226 -0.82 7.80 -25.60
CA ILE A 226 0.56 8.11 -26.01
C ILE A 226 0.69 9.52 -26.58
N HIS A 227 -0.25 9.93 -27.45
CA HIS A 227 -0.23 11.29 -28.01
C HIS A 227 -0.22 12.38 -26.93
N ASN A 228 -1.02 12.21 -25.87
CA ASN A 228 -1.06 13.16 -24.75
C ASN A 228 0.20 13.10 -23.88
N VAL A 229 0.78 11.91 -23.71
CA VAL A 229 2.07 11.73 -23.03
C VAL A 229 3.18 12.45 -23.80
N ARG A 230 3.30 12.23 -25.11
CA ARG A 230 4.28 12.91 -25.99
C ARG A 230 4.19 14.43 -25.88
N LYS A 231 2.98 14.99 -25.91
CA LYS A 231 2.77 16.44 -25.69
C LYS A 231 3.34 16.93 -24.36
N THR A 232 3.24 16.12 -23.31
CA THR A 232 3.75 16.49 -21.98
C THR A 232 5.26 16.33 -21.89
N VAL A 233 5.81 15.24 -22.47
CA VAL A 233 7.27 15.03 -22.60
C VAL A 233 7.91 16.19 -23.37
N GLN A 234 7.29 16.65 -24.46
CA GLN A 234 7.75 17.81 -25.24
C GLN A 234 7.69 19.11 -24.43
N LYS A 235 6.63 19.35 -23.65
CA LYS A 235 6.52 20.51 -22.74
C LYS A 235 7.62 20.51 -21.67
N LEU A 236 8.03 19.33 -21.21
CA LEU A 236 9.15 19.15 -20.29
C LEU A 236 10.52 19.23 -20.98
N GLN A 237 10.55 19.54 -22.28
CA GLN A 237 11.75 19.67 -23.10
C GLN A 237 12.60 18.39 -23.11
N ALA A 238 11.94 17.23 -23.14
CA ALA A 238 12.57 15.93 -23.35
C ALA A 238 12.20 15.37 -24.73
N ASP A 239 13.09 14.55 -25.28
CA ASP A 239 12.93 13.90 -26.59
C ASP A 239 12.31 12.50 -26.46
N ALA A 240 12.52 11.86 -25.30
CA ALA A 240 11.99 10.54 -24.98
C ALA A 240 11.70 10.38 -23.48
N LEU A 241 10.88 9.38 -23.14
CA LEU A 241 10.51 8.95 -21.80
C LEU A 241 10.78 7.45 -21.65
N VAL A 242 11.45 7.06 -20.56
CA VAL A 242 11.51 5.66 -20.13
C VAL A 242 10.42 5.42 -19.10
N VAL A 243 9.58 4.42 -19.34
CA VAL A 243 8.54 3.96 -18.41
C VAL A 243 8.96 2.60 -17.86
N THR A 244 9.04 2.53 -16.55
CA THR A 244 9.45 1.32 -15.81
C THR A 244 8.36 0.77 -14.92
N SER A 245 7.40 1.58 -14.47
CA SER A 245 6.30 1.09 -13.64
C SER A 245 5.31 0.30 -14.51
N LEU A 246 4.96 -0.90 -14.05
CA LEU A 246 4.19 -1.84 -14.85
C LEU A 246 2.73 -1.40 -15.03
N ASP A 247 2.16 -0.73 -14.03
CA ASP A 247 0.81 -0.16 -14.08
C ASP A 247 0.72 1.02 -15.06
N GLU A 248 1.78 1.84 -15.18
CA GLU A 248 1.85 2.87 -16.21
C GLU A 248 1.91 2.28 -17.63
N ILE A 249 2.71 1.23 -17.85
CA ILE A 249 2.81 0.56 -19.15
C ILE A 249 1.47 -0.10 -19.51
N GLY A 250 0.87 -0.84 -18.57
CA GLY A 250 -0.44 -1.49 -18.76
C GLY A 250 -1.54 -0.47 -19.05
N TRP A 251 -1.60 0.64 -18.32
CA TRP A 251 -2.55 1.72 -18.58
C TRP A 251 -2.33 2.39 -19.93
N LEU A 252 -1.06 2.67 -20.29
CA LEU A 252 -0.71 3.42 -21.48
C LEU A 252 -1.04 2.64 -22.74
N LEU A 253 -0.76 1.33 -22.75
CA LEU A 253 -0.93 0.43 -23.91
C LEU A 253 -2.28 -0.31 -23.93
N ASN A 254 -3.14 -0.14 -22.92
CA ASN A 254 -4.37 -0.92 -22.73
C ASN A 254 -4.11 -2.44 -22.74
N ILE A 255 -3.04 -2.88 -22.09
CA ILE A 255 -2.72 -4.31 -21.92
C ILE A 255 -2.73 -4.67 -20.44
N ARG A 256 -3.02 -5.94 -20.15
CA ARG A 256 -3.07 -6.50 -18.80
C ARG A 256 -2.42 -7.88 -18.79
N GLY A 257 -1.97 -8.29 -17.62
CA GLY A 257 -1.24 -9.55 -17.41
C GLY A 257 -1.55 -10.17 -16.06
N ARG A 258 -0.74 -11.17 -15.67
CA ARG A 258 -0.85 -11.88 -14.39
C ARG A 258 0.53 -12.24 -13.83
N ASP A 259 1.55 -11.45 -14.18
CA ASP A 259 2.92 -11.70 -13.74
C ASP A 259 3.11 -11.31 -12.28
N ILE A 260 2.42 -10.25 -11.84
CA ILE A 260 2.40 -9.81 -10.44
C ILE A 260 1.15 -10.39 -9.74
N PRO A 261 1.28 -11.03 -8.56
CA PRO A 261 0.12 -11.50 -7.79
C PRO A 261 -0.88 -10.37 -7.54
N SER A 262 -2.17 -10.64 -7.77
CA SER A 262 -3.30 -9.73 -7.50
C SER A 262 -3.29 -8.37 -8.23
N SER A 263 -2.25 -8.08 -9.02
CA SER A 263 -2.13 -6.89 -9.84
C SER A 263 -2.08 -7.29 -11.33
N PRO A 264 -2.99 -6.80 -12.18
CA PRO A 264 -3.15 -7.30 -13.55
C PRO A 264 -2.09 -6.75 -14.52
N LEU A 265 -0.82 -6.97 -14.22
CA LEU A 265 0.35 -6.36 -14.85
C LEU A 265 1.14 -7.36 -15.69
N VAL A 266 1.80 -6.84 -16.73
CA VAL A 266 2.73 -7.57 -17.61
C VAL A 266 4.13 -7.04 -17.37
N ARG A 267 5.08 -7.90 -17.02
CA ARG A 267 6.47 -7.48 -16.80
C ARG A 267 7.07 -6.94 -18.09
N SER A 268 7.41 -5.64 -18.08
CA SER A 268 7.88 -4.96 -19.29
C SER A 268 8.56 -3.63 -18.99
N TYR A 269 9.32 -3.12 -19.96
CA TYR A 269 9.81 -1.75 -20.00
C TYR A 269 9.37 -1.08 -21.31
N LEU A 270 9.21 0.24 -21.30
CA LEU A 270 8.86 1.01 -22.49
C LEU A 270 9.78 2.21 -22.65
N LEU A 271 10.40 2.36 -23.82
CA LEU A 271 10.97 3.63 -24.25
C LEU A 271 9.98 4.28 -25.23
N LEU A 272 9.61 5.53 -24.99
CA LEU A 272 8.68 6.29 -25.82
C LEU A 272 9.35 7.58 -26.29
N ASP A 273 9.54 7.73 -27.59
CA ASP A 273 9.93 9.02 -28.19
C ASP A 273 8.72 9.70 -28.86
N MET A 274 8.97 10.68 -29.72
CA MET A 274 7.93 11.44 -30.42
C MET A 274 7.21 10.65 -31.53
N GLU A 275 7.76 9.55 -32.03
CA GLU A 275 7.21 8.80 -33.19
C GLU A 275 6.98 7.31 -32.89
N ARG A 276 7.93 6.68 -32.20
CA ARG A 276 8.06 5.26 -31.90
C ARG A 276 7.85 4.94 -30.41
N ALA A 277 7.51 3.69 -30.16
CA ALA A 277 7.41 3.08 -28.85
C ALA A 277 8.17 1.74 -28.90
N TRP A 278 9.17 1.55 -28.05
CA TRP A 278 9.94 0.31 -27.94
C TRP A 278 9.54 -0.42 -26.67
N LEU A 279 8.79 -1.51 -26.83
CA LEU A 279 8.32 -2.35 -25.73
C LEU A 279 9.27 -3.52 -25.53
N TYR A 280 9.89 -3.61 -24.35
CA TYR A 280 10.75 -4.72 -23.93
C TYR A 280 9.93 -5.63 -23.03
N VAL A 281 9.67 -6.85 -23.49
CA VAL A 281 8.74 -7.79 -22.85
C VAL A 281 9.04 -9.20 -23.35
N ASN A 282 8.66 -10.23 -22.61
CA ASN A 282 8.70 -11.58 -23.16
C ASN A 282 7.70 -11.69 -24.31
N ARG A 283 8.21 -11.73 -25.55
CA ARG A 283 7.38 -11.72 -26.77
C ARG A 283 6.33 -12.83 -26.80
N SER A 284 6.64 -14.00 -26.24
CA SER A 284 5.68 -15.11 -26.18
C SER A 284 4.38 -14.76 -25.46
N GLN A 285 4.43 -13.85 -24.47
CA GLN A 285 3.24 -13.38 -23.74
C GLN A 285 2.29 -12.55 -24.61
N LEU A 286 2.78 -11.93 -25.69
CA LEU A 286 1.98 -11.08 -26.56
C LEU A 286 1.27 -11.84 -27.69
N GLU A 287 1.76 -13.04 -28.03
CA GLU A 287 1.30 -13.78 -29.21
C GLU A 287 -0.03 -14.51 -28.99
N ALA A 288 -0.16 -15.21 -27.86
CA ALA A 288 -1.27 -16.11 -27.60
C ALA A 288 -2.66 -15.44 -27.67
N ASN A 289 -2.77 -14.20 -27.19
CA ASN A 289 -4.00 -13.41 -27.21
C ASN A 289 -3.96 -12.28 -28.24
N HIS A 290 -3.10 -12.39 -29.27
CA HIS A 290 -2.97 -11.44 -30.37
C HIS A 290 -2.70 -9.97 -29.94
N VAL A 291 -2.05 -9.77 -28.79
CA VAL A 291 -1.72 -8.45 -28.26
C VAL A 291 -0.74 -7.73 -29.20
N ALA A 292 0.28 -8.43 -29.71
CA ALA A 292 1.23 -7.86 -30.65
C ALA A 292 0.55 -7.37 -31.94
N ARG A 293 -0.44 -8.13 -32.43
CA ARG A 293 -1.26 -7.75 -33.60
C ARG A 293 -2.15 -6.54 -33.30
N TYR A 294 -2.81 -6.51 -32.14
CA TYR A 294 -3.62 -5.38 -31.70
C TYR A 294 -2.80 -4.08 -31.65
N LEU A 295 -1.63 -4.13 -31.02
CA LEU A 295 -0.73 -2.98 -30.89
C LEU A 295 -0.23 -2.54 -32.27
N THR A 296 0.26 -3.45 -33.10
CA THR A 296 0.76 -3.13 -34.46
C THR A 296 -0.31 -2.50 -35.34
N ASN A 297 -1.52 -3.08 -35.38
CA ASN A 297 -2.62 -2.57 -36.20
C ASN A 297 -3.08 -1.19 -35.72
N SER A 298 -3.26 -1.02 -34.42
CA SER A 298 -3.68 0.26 -33.82
C SER A 298 -2.63 1.36 -34.07
N ALA A 299 -1.34 1.02 -33.99
CA ALA A 299 -0.24 1.95 -34.26
C ALA A 299 -0.28 2.42 -35.72
N LYS A 300 -0.43 1.47 -36.67
CA LYS A 300 -0.55 1.76 -38.10
C LYS A 300 -1.74 2.67 -38.41
N GLU A 301 -2.92 2.40 -37.84
CA GLU A 301 -4.11 3.24 -37.99
C GLU A 301 -3.89 4.68 -37.48
N ALA A 302 -3.05 4.85 -36.45
CA ALA A 302 -2.76 6.14 -35.84
C ALA A 302 -1.53 6.85 -36.41
N ASN A 303 -0.90 6.30 -37.45
CA ASN A 303 0.39 6.75 -37.97
C ASN A 303 1.48 6.85 -36.88
N GLN A 304 1.53 5.83 -36.02
CA GLN A 304 2.51 5.64 -34.96
C GLN A 304 3.27 4.34 -35.19
N LEU A 305 4.42 4.20 -34.54
CA LEU A 305 5.26 2.99 -34.64
C LEU A 305 5.40 2.33 -33.27
N ILE A 306 5.31 1.00 -33.23
CA ILE A 306 5.63 0.20 -32.06
C ILE A 306 6.51 -0.98 -32.47
N GLU A 307 7.56 -1.24 -31.70
CA GLU A 307 8.49 -2.33 -31.91
C GLU A 307 8.67 -3.12 -30.61
N PHE A 308 8.87 -4.44 -30.73
CA PHE A 308 8.97 -5.37 -29.61
C PHE A 308 10.41 -5.90 -29.48
N PHE A 309 10.93 -5.96 -28.26
CA PHE A 309 12.27 -6.47 -27.91
C PHE A 309 12.16 -7.43 -26.73
N ASP A 310 13.16 -8.28 -26.56
CA ASP A 310 13.19 -9.17 -25.40
C ASP A 310 13.44 -8.34 -24.14
N TYR A 311 12.91 -8.80 -23.00
CA TYR A 311 12.88 -8.03 -21.75
C TYR A 311 14.30 -7.64 -21.28
N GLU A 312 15.24 -8.57 -21.44
CA GLU A 312 16.65 -8.46 -21.02
C GLU A 312 17.44 -7.48 -21.89
N GLU A 313 16.95 -7.14 -23.09
CA GLU A 313 17.60 -6.20 -24.02
C GLU A 313 17.41 -4.74 -23.63
N ILE A 314 16.68 -4.42 -22.54
CA ILE A 314 16.38 -3.04 -22.16
C ILE A 314 17.63 -2.18 -22.04
N CYS A 315 18.70 -2.66 -21.41
CA CYS A 315 19.90 -1.84 -21.19
C CYS A 315 20.72 -1.61 -22.46
N THR A 316 20.89 -2.62 -23.32
CA THR A 316 21.54 -2.45 -24.63
C THR A 316 20.68 -1.59 -25.55
N GLY A 317 19.36 -1.74 -25.46
CA GLY A 317 18.38 -0.96 -26.19
C GLY A 317 18.34 0.52 -25.79
N LEU A 318 18.42 0.83 -24.50
CA LEU A 318 18.54 2.20 -24.00
C LEU A 318 19.89 2.82 -24.37
N ALA A 319 21.01 2.10 -24.20
CA ALA A 319 22.33 2.63 -24.51
C ALA A 319 22.50 2.99 -26.00
N SER A 320 21.98 2.15 -26.90
CA SER A 320 22.00 2.40 -28.35
C SER A 320 21.06 3.54 -28.75
N ARG A 321 19.78 3.47 -28.35
CA ARG A 321 18.78 4.47 -28.74
C ARG A 321 18.98 5.82 -28.09
N ALA A 322 19.59 5.88 -26.90
CA ALA A 322 19.92 7.15 -26.27
C ALA A 322 20.82 8.03 -27.13
N GLN A 323 21.53 7.48 -28.12
CA GLN A 323 22.31 8.26 -29.09
C GLN A 323 21.44 9.20 -29.94
N LEU A 324 20.18 8.85 -30.18
CA LEU A 324 19.21 9.61 -30.98
C LEU A 324 18.66 10.84 -30.26
N TYR A 325 18.82 10.93 -28.94
CA TYR A 325 18.17 11.91 -28.09
C TYR A 325 19.17 12.81 -27.37
N THR A 326 18.76 14.03 -27.06
CA THR A 326 19.53 14.96 -26.22
C THR A 326 19.12 14.83 -24.76
N ARG A 327 17.82 14.76 -24.49
CA ARG A 327 17.25 14.67 -23.14
C ARG A 327 16.23 13.54 -23.05
N ILE A 328 16.44 12.62 -22.12
CA ILE A 328 15.59 11.46 -21.87
C ILE A 328 15.03 11.58 -20.45
N LEU A 329 13.71 11.62 -20.36
CA LEU A 329 12.99 11.68 -19.10
C LEU A 329 13.01 10.33 -18.40
N LEU A 330 13.46 10.33 -17.16
CA LEU A 330 13.53 9.17 -16.26
C LEU A 330 12.75 9.48 -14.98
N PRO A 331 11.62 8.83 -14.70
CA PRO A 331 10.91 8.96 -13.43
C PRO A 331 11.76 8.42 -12.28
N PRO A 332 12.27 9.26 -11.36
CA PRO A 332 13.31 8.83 -10.41
C PRO A 332 12.79 7.90 -9.33
N GLU A 333 11.49 7.95 -9.02
CA GLU A 333 10.85 7.10 -8.00
C GLU A 333 10.57 5.67 -8.49
N SER A 334 10.32 5.48 -9.79
CA SER A 334 10.01 4.15 -10.37
C SER A 334 11.14 3.57 -11.23
N THR A 335 12.13 4.38 -11.62
CA THR A 335 13.26 3.90 -12.43
C THR A 335 14.33 3.36 -11.49
N SER A 336 14.65 2.08 -11.60
CA SER A 336 15.74 1.51 -10.81
C SER A 336 17.08 2.16 -11.15
N ARG A 337 17.99 2.19 -10.18
CA ARG A 337 19.35 2.70 -10.35
C ARG A 337 20.03 2.05 -11.56
N ARG A 338 19.87 0.74 -11.75
CA ARG A 338 20.40 0.01 -12.90
C ARG A 338 19.89 0.55 -14.23
N ILE A 339 18.58 0.76 -14.38
CA ILE A 339 17.99 1.26 -15.62
C ILE A 339 18.41 2.70 -15.89
N ALA A 340 18.45 3.55 -14.87
CA ALA A 340 18.93 4.93 -15.01
C ALA A 340 20.38 4.98 -15.53
N GLN A 341 21.22 4.03 -15.11
CA GLN A 341 22.60 3.92 -15.57
C GLN A 341 22.77 3.52 -17.03
N CYS A 342 21.79 2.81 -17.60
CA CYS A 342 21.81 2.41 -19.01
C CYS A 342 21.60 3.61 -19.96
N VAL A 343 21.20 4.78 -19.43
CA VAL A 343 21.18 6.06 -20.15
C VAL A 343 22.44 6.87 -19.82
N PRO A 344 23.14 7.51 -20.77
CA PRO A 344 24.32 8.34 -20.47
C PRO A 344 24.01 9.52 -19.51
N PRO A 345 24.86 9.82 -18.50
CA PRO A 345 24.57 10.85 -17.48
C PRO A 345 24.16 12.22 -18.03
N ARG A 346 24.81 12.70 -19.09
CA ARG A 346 24.53 14.01 -19.71
C ARG A 346 23.16 14.10 -20.38
N LYS A 347 22.47 12.97 -20.58
CA LYS A 347 21.17 12.88 -21.26
C LYS A 347 20.01 12.66 -20.30
N ARG A 348 20.27 12.42 -19.02
CA ARG A 348 19.23 12.06 -18.03
C ARG A 348 18.49 13.31 -17.58
N LEU A 349 17.16 13.27 -17.63
CA LEU A 349 16.27 14.26 -17.04
C LEU A 349 15.39 13.57 -16.00
N PHE A 350 15.70 13.73 -14.72
CA PHE A 350 14.91 13.15 -13.64
C PHE A 350 13.68 14.00 -13.34
N VAL A 351 12.52 13.54 -13.80
CA VAL A 351 11.22 14.19 -13.60
C VAL A 351 10.17 13.10 -13.46
N GLN A 352 9.14 13.31 -12.63
CA GLN A 352 8.05 12.34 -12.48
C GLN A 352 7.40 12.00 -13.83
N SER A 353 6.98 10.74 -13.99
CA SER A 353 6.22 10.33 -15.16
C SER A 353 4.91 11.14 -15.27
N PRO A 354 4.58 11.72 -16.43
CA PRO A 354 3.29 12.36 -16.61
C PRO A 354 2.12 11.37 -16.62
N ILE A 355 2.40 10.08 -16.84
CA ILE A 355 1.38 9.02 -16.90
C ILE A 355 0.69 8.87 -15.54
N ILE A 356 1.42 9.04 -14.43
CA ILE A 356 0.91 8.92 -13.06
C ILE A 356 -0.33 9.82 -12.83
N LEU A 357 -0.30 11.06 -13.32
CA LEU A 357 -1.39 12.01 -13.19
C LEU A 357 -2.53 11.73 -14.17
N PHE A 358 -2.21 11.23 -15.37
CA PHE A 358 -3.23 10.86 -16.35
C PHE A 358 -4.05 9.66 -15.92
N LYS A 359 -3.44 8.62 -15.36
CA LYS A 359 -4.15 7.42 -14.90
C LYS A 359 -4.89 7.64 -13.58
N ALA A 360 -4.35 8.48 -12.69
CA ALA A 360 -5.03 8.84 -11.44
C ALA A 360 -6.39 9.50 -11.71
N ARG A 361 -6.51 10.29 -12.80
CA ARG A 361 -7.77 10.93 -13.22
C ARG A 361 -8.59 10.02 -14.12
N LYS A 362 -9.51 9.25 -13.53
CA LYS A 362 -10.37 8.33 -14.28
C LYS A 362 -11.27 9.11 -15.24
N ASN A 363 -11.38 8.63 -16.46
CA ASN A 363 -12.31 9.18 -17.45
C ASN A 363 -13.74 8.70 -17.20
N PRO A 364 -14.78 9.27 -17.84
CA PRO A 364 -16.18 8.90 -17.56
C PRO A 364 -16.51 7.40 -17.70
N ILE A 365 -15.83 6.66 -18.58
CA ILE A 365 -16.02 5.21 -18.73
C ILE A 365 -15.37 4.47 -17.56
N GLU A 366 -14.13 4.82 -17.20
CA GLU A 366 -13.43 4.25 -16.03
C GLU A 366 -14.20 4.56 -14.74
N ILE A 367 -14.70 5.80 -14.55
CA ILE A 367 -15.54 6.17 -13.40
C ILE A 367 -16.76 5.26 -13.34
N LYS A 368 -17.52 5.14 -14.43
CA LYS A 368 -18.72 4.29 -14.47
C LYS A 368 -18.38 2.82 -14.18
N GLY A 369 -17.28 2.33 -14.72
CA GLY A 369 -16.76 0.99 -14.47
C GLY A 369 -16.45 0.76 -13.00
N MET A 370 -15.72 1.67 -12.35
CA MET A 370 -15.41 1.61 -10.93
C MET A 370 -16.69 1.54 -10.09
N HIS A 371 -17.68 2.39 -10.34
CA HIS A 371 -18.98 2.34 -9.64
C HIS A 371 -19.68 0.99 -9.81
N HIS A 372 -19.70 0.45 -11.03
CA HIS A 372 -20.32 -0.84 -11.29
C HIS A 372 -19.59 -2.01 -10.61
N ALA A 373 -18.25 -2.00 -10.63
CA ALA A 373 -17.41 -2.98 -9.94
C ALA A 373 -17.70 -3.01 -8.44
N HIS A 374 -17.75 -1.85 -7.79
CA HIS A 374 -18.05 -1.76 -6.36
C HIS A 374 -19.47 -2.18 -6.01
N VAL A 375 -20.46 -1.98 -6.89
CA VAL A 375 -21.84 -2.47 -6.66
C VAL A 375 -21.90 -4.00 -6.72
N ARG A 376 -21.20 -4.63 -7.68
CA ARG A 376 -21.11 -6.10 -7.77
C ARG A 376 -20.35 -6.69 -6.59
N ASP A 377 -19.23 -6.08 -6.23
CA ASP A 377 -18.44 -6.46 -5.06
C ASP A 377 -19.27 -6.36 -3.78
N ALA A 378 -20.01 -5.26 -3.58
CA ALA A 378 -20.89 -5.10 -2.43
C ALA A 378 -22.02 -6.13 -2.39
N ALA A 379 -22.58 -6.53 -3.54
CA ALA A 379 -23.58 -7.60 -3.60
C ALA A 379 -22.98 -8.95 -3.19
N SER A 380 -21.76 -9.25 -3.66
CA SER A 380 -20.99 -10.43 -3.25
C SER A 380 -20.72 -10.43 -1.74
N MET A 381 -20.27 -9.30 -1.19
CA MET A 381 -20.07 -9.13 0.26
C MET A 381 -21.35 -9.36 1.06
N CYS A 382 -22.50 -8.85 0.61
CA CYS A 382 -23.78 -9.04 1.31
C CYS A 382 -24.23 -10.51 1.31
N GLU A 383 -24.08 -11.22 0.19
CA GLU A 383 -24.41 -12.66 0.12
C GLU A 383 -23.43 -13.48 0.98
N PHE A 384 -22.15 -13.13 0.98
CA PHE A 384 -21.13 -13.73 1.83
C PHE A 384 -21.43 -13.53 3.32
N PHE A 385 -21.76 -12.33 3.77
CA PHE A 385 -22.11 -12.11 5.18
C PHE A 385 -23.41 -12.82 5.57
N ALA A 386 -24.40 -12.89 4.67
CA ALA A 386 -25.59 -13.69 4.90
C ALA A 386 -25.28 -15.18 5.08
N TYR A 387 -24.29 -15.67 4.34
CA TYR A 387 -23.76 -17.03 4.48
C TYR A 387 -23.06 -17.24 5.82
N LEU A 388 -22.17 -16.33 6.25
CA LEU A 388 -21.52 -16.42 7.57
C LEU A 388 -22.54 -16.39 8.72
N ASP A 389 -23.51 -15.47 8.69
CA ASP A 389 -24.57 -15.40 9.71
C ASP A 389 -25.42 -16.68 9.75
N LYS A 390 -25.57 -17.36 8.62
CA LYS A 390 -26.22 -18.67 8.58
C LYS A 390 -25.36 -19.72 9.27
N MET A 391 -24.07 -19.80 8.95
CA MET A 391 -23.15 -20.77 9.57
C MET A 391 -23.15 -20.64 11.09
N VAL A 392 -23.03 -19.41 11.60
CA VAL A 392 -23.04 -19.13 13.04
C VAL A 392 -24.36 -19.55 13.69
N ARG A 393 -25.51 -19.25 13.07
CA ARG A 393 -26.82 -19.66 13.59
C ARG A 393 -27.03 -21.18 13.63
N GLU A 394 -26.44 -21.89 12.68
CA GLU A 394 -26.47 -23.36 12.62
C GLU A 394 -25.42 -24.02 13.55
N GLY A 395 -24.61 -23.23 14.26
CA GLY A 395 -23.57 -23.73 15.16
C GLY A 395 -22.38 -24.34 14.42
N LEU A 396 -22.19 -24.00 13.14
CA LEU A 396 -21.06 -24.48 12.36
C LEU A 396 -19.80 -23.75 12.77
N THR A 397 -18.71 -24.50 12.91
CA THR A 397 -17.40 -23.97 13.26
C THR A 397 -16.58 -23.74 12.00
N PHE A 398 -15.90 -22.60 11.90
CA PHE A 398 -15.04 -22.25 10.77
C PHE A 398 -13.83 -21.45 11.24
N THR A 399 -12.80 -21.46 10.41
CA THR A 399 -11.53 -20.78 10.65
C THR A 399 -11.37 -19.53 9.78
N GLU A 400 -10.33 -18.75 10.03
CA GLU A 400 -9.97 -17.61 9.18
C GLU A 400 -9.70 -18.04 7.72
N LEU A 401 -9.02 -19.16 7.50
CA LEU A 401 -8.78 -19.70 6.17
C LEU A 401 -10.06 -20.15 5.46
N ASP A 402 -11.03 -20.71 6.21
CA ASP A 402 -12.33 -21.07 5.63
C ASP A 402 -13.06 -19.81 5.13
N ILE A 403 -13.00 -18.71 5.90
CA ILE A 403 -13.54 -17.43 5.48
C ILE A 403 -12.85 -16.92 4.21
N VAL A 404 -11.52 -16.89 4.19
CA VAL A 404 -10.74 -16.45 3.01
C VAL A 404 -11.16 -17.21 1.77
N LYS A 405 -11.25 -18.55 1.87
CA LYS A 405 -11.68 -19.39 0.75
C LYS A 405 -13.07 -18.98 0.25
N VAL A 406 -14.03 -18.85 1.15
CA VAL A 406 -15.43 -18.61 0.78
C VAL A 406 -15.63 -17.23 0.18
N ILE A 407 -15.08 -16.16 0.78
CA ILE A 407 -15.24 -14.79 0.26
C ILE A 407 -14.58 -14.63 -1.11
N ASP A 408 -13.43 -15.27 -1.33
CA ASP A 408 -12.74 -15.27 -2.62
C ASP A 408 -13.57 -15.97 -3.70
N GLU A 409 -14.22 -17.10 -3.37
CA GLU A 409 -15.15 -17.81 -4.26
C GLU A 409 -16.35 -16.92 -4.65
N PHE A 410 -17.04 -16.33 -3.67
CA PHE A 410 -18.16 -15.41 -3.91
C PHE A 410 -17.77 -14.22 -4.80
N ARG A 411 -16.55 -13.71 -4.65
CA ARG A 411 -16.05 -12.57 -5.44
C ARG A 411 -15.61 -12.99 -6.83
N PHE A 412 -15.02 -14.18 -6.97
CA PHE A 412 -14.61 -14.72 -8.26
C PHE A 412 -15.81 -15.01 -9.18
N GLU A 413 -16.95 -15.41 -8.62
CA GLU A 413 -18.19 -15.66 -9.37
C GLU A 413 -18.83 -14.40 -9.98
N GLN A 414 -18.43 -13.21 -9.53
CA GLN A 414 -19.00 -11.96 -10.03
C GLN A 414 -18.61 -11.70 -11.49
N LEU A 415 -19.54 -11.13 -12.26
CA LEU A 415 -19.30 -10.75 -13.65
C LEU A 415 -18.07 -9.84 -13.78
N ASN A 416 -17.23 -10.15 -14.76
CA ASN A 416 -15.95 -9.47 -15.08
C ASN A 416 -14.85 -9.64 -14.02
N SER A 417 -15.05 -10.41 -12.95
CA SER A 417 -14.02 -10.67 -11.94
C SER A 417 -12.87 -11.52 -12.52
N LEU A 418 -11.64 -11.18 -12.16
CA LEU A 418 -10.43 -11.94 -12.44
C LEU A 418 -9.72 -12.42 -11.16
N GLY A 419 -10.40 -12.35 -10.02
CA GLY A 419 -9.86 -12.69 -8.70
C GLY A 419 -9.52 -11.46 -7.87
N ASN A 420 -8.74 -11.67 -6.81
CA ASN A 420 -8.55 -10.66 -5.77
C ASN A 420 -7.59 -9.55 -6.19
N SER A 421 -7.75 -8.36 -5.60
CA SER A 421 -6.85 -7.21 -5.76
C SER A 421 -5.66 -7.23 -4.79
N PHE A 422 -5.72 -8.04 -3.73
CA PHE A 422 -4.64 -8.37 -2.79
C PHE A 422 -5.02 -9.67 -2.02
N PRO A 423 -4.10 -10.29 -1.25
CA PRO A 423 -4.45 -11.43 -0.40
C PRO A 423 -5.46 -11.03 0.68
N THR A 424 -6.59 -11.73 0.74
CA THR A 424 -7.66 -11.45 1.71
C THR A 424 -7.16 -11.57 3.15
N ILE A 425 -7.46 -10.56 3.96
CA ILE A 425 -7.23 -10.51 5.39
C ILE A 425 -8.51 -10.95 6.08
N ALA A 426 -8.45 -12.07 6.80
CA ALA A 426 -9.48 -12.50 7.73
C ALA A 426 -8.83 -12.70 9.09
N ALA A 427 -9.09 -11.77 10.01
CA ALA A 427 -8.33 -11.66 11.25
C ALA A 427 -9.26 -11.62 12.46
N TYR A 428 -9.32 -12.72 13.20
CA TYR A 428 -10.16 -12.88 14.38
C TYR A 428 -9.40 -12.55 15.67
N GLY A 429 -10.04 -11.77 16.56
CA GLY A 429 -9.49 -11.43 17.87
C GLY A 429 -8.10 -10.82 17.77
N ALA A 430 -7.12 -11.42 18.46
CA ALA A 430 -5.76 -10.92 18.54
C ALA A 430 -5.07 -10.77 17.16
N ASN A 431 -5.44 -11.61 16.18
CA ASN A 431 -4.92 -11.48 14.82
C ASN A 431 -5.37 -10.16 14.17
N GLY A 432 -6.55 -9.65 14.53
CA GLY A 432 -7.07 -8.37 14.06
C GLY A 432 -6.20 -7.17 14.44
N ALA A 433 -5.34 -7.29 15.45
CA ALA A 433 -4.41 -6.24 15.85
C ALA A 433 -3.19 -6.08 14.92
N MET A 434 -3.05 -6.94 13.91
CA MET A 434 -2.04 -6.82 12.85
C MET A 434 -2.72 -6.25 11.59
N PRO A 435 -2.44 -4.99 11.19
CA PRO A 435 -3.16 -4.35 10.10
C PRO A 435 -3.20 -5.17 8.81
N HIS A 436 -2.09 -5.78 8.42
CA HIS A 436 -1.94 -6.55 7.18
C HIS A 436 -1.82 -8.07 7.43
N TYR A 437 -2.49 -8.60 8.47
CA TYR A 437 -2.50 -10.04 8.75
C TYR A 437 -3.07 -10.85 7.59
N VAL A 438 -2.32 -11.84 7.12
CA VAL A 438 -2.82 -12.84 6.18
C VAL A 438 -2.79 -14.20 6.88
N PRO A 439 -3.94 -14.90 7.02
CA PRO A 439 -3.96 -16.18 7.69
C PRO A 439 -3.14 -17.23 6.94
N LEU A 440 -2.33 -17.96 7.69
CA LEU A 440 -1.54 -19.11 7.23
C LEU A 440 -2.02 -20.37 7.94
N VAL A 441 -1.73 -21.54 7.39
CA VAL A 441 -2.04 -22.83 8.05
C VAL A 441 -1.51 -22.88 9.49
N SER A 442 -0.36 -22.25 9.75
CA SER A 442 0.27 -22.20 11.08
C SER A 442 -0.30 -21.15 12.03
N THR A 443 -0.98 -20.12 11.54
CA THR A 443 -1.57 -19.03 12.35
C THR A 443 -3.10 -19.04 12.36
N ASN A 444 -3.71 -19.94 11.58
CA ASN A 444 -5.14 -20.06 11.40
C ASN A 444 -5.84 -20.35 12.73
N VAL A 445 -6.75 -19.47 13.13
CA VAL A 445 -7.55 -19.67 14.35
C VAL A 445 -9.01 -19.98 14.04
N MET A 446 -9.66 -20.63 15.00
CA MET A 446 -11.12 -20.79 15.00
C MET A 446 -11.77 -19.44 15.24
N VAL A 447 -12.83 -19.15 14.48
CA VAL A 447 -13.57 -17.91 14.60
C VAL A 447 -14.70 -18.09 15.61
N GLY A 448 -14.61 -17.35 16.71
CA GLY A 448 -15.56 -17.37 17.82
C GLY A 448 -16.61 -16.26 17.75
N ASN A 449 -17.22 -15.97 18.90
CA ASN A 449 -18.24 -14.93 19.04
C ASN A 449 -17.94 -13.91 20.15
N ASP A 450 -16.75 -13.96 20.75
CA ASP A 450 -16.31 -13.14 21.87
C ASP A 450 -15.41 -11.95 21.48
N SER A 451 -14.99 -11.90 20.21
CA SER A 451 -14.18 -10.79 19.69
C SER A 451 -14.58 -10.39 18.26
N THR A 452 -13.93 -9.34 17.77
CA THR A 452 -14.13 -8.83 16.42
C THR A 452 -13.46 -9.71 15.38
N LEU A 453 -14.04 -9.73 14.19
CA LEU A 453 -13.44 -10.26 12.97
C LEU A 453 -13.22 -9.09 12.00
N VAL A 454 -11.96 -8.80 11.66
CA VAL A 454 -11.60 -7.85 10.60
C VAL A 454 -11.53 -8.60 9.28
N LEU A 455 -12.29 -8.14 8.29
CA LEU A 455 -12.31 -8.69 6.94
C LEU A 455 -11.96 -7.58 5.96
N ASP A 456 -10.75 -7.67 5.42
CA ASP A 456 -10.25 -6.74 4.40
C ASP A 456 -9.94 -7.52 3.12
N SER A 457 -10.63 -7.13 2.05
CA SER A 457 -10.65 -7.89 0.81
C SER A 457 -11.04 -7.00 -0.36
N GLY A 458 -10.62 -7.39 -1.56
CA GLY A 458 -10.96 -6.66 -2.78
C GLY A 458 -10.79 -7.52 -4.02
N GLY A 459 -11.28 -7.01 -5.15
CA GLY A 459 -11.39 -7.70 -6.42
C GLY A 459 -10.86 -6.91 -7.60
N GLN A 460 -10.35 -7.63 -8.59
CA GLN A 460 -9.99 -7.11 -9.90
C GLN A 460 -11.09 -7.43 -10.90
N TYR A 461 -11.78 -6.42 -11.38
CA TYR A 461 -12.80 -6.51 -12.42
C TYR A 461 -12.29 -5.86 -13.70
N LEU A 462 -12.69 -6.34 -14.88
CA LEU A 462 -12.28 -5.70 -16.15
C LEU A 462 -12.58 -4.19 -16.21
N ASP A 463 -13.60 -3.73 -15.47
CA ASP A 463 -14.07 -2.36 -15.39
C ASP A 463 -13.66 -1.63 -14.09
N GLY A 464 -12.93 -2.24 -13.16
CA GLY A 464 -12.49 -1.55 -11.94
C GLY A 464 -11.74 -2.42 -10.92
N THR A 465 -11.14 -1.80 -9.91
CA THR A 465 -10.51 -2.47 -8.77
C THR A 465 -11.25 -2.08 -7.50
N THR A 466 -11.51 -3.03 -6.61
CA THR A 466 -12.19 -2.79 -5.34
C THR A 466 -11.26 -3.02 -4.16
N ASP A 467 -11.58 -2.33 -3.06
CA ASP A 467 -10.94 -2.43 -1.77
C ASP A 467 -11.98 -2.15 -0.67
N VAL A 468 -12.12 -3.05 0.29
CA VAL A 468 -13.14 -2.93 1.34
C VAL A 468 -12.78 -3.74 2.58
N THR A 469 -12.58 -3.00 3.66
CA THR A 469 -12.57 -3.55 5.01
C THR A 469 -13.90 -3.38 5.75
N ARG A 470 -14.40 -4.47 6.35
CA ARG A 470 -15.42 -4.44 7.39
C ARG A 470 -14.95 -5.19 8.63
N THR A 471 -15.21 -4.60 9.79
CA THR A 471 -15.07 -5.28 11.07
C THR A 471 -16.47 -5.67 11.58
N ILE A 472 -16.66 -6.95 11.91
CA ILE A 472 -17.93 -7.49 12.41
C ILE A 472 -17.74 -8.19 13.75
N HIS A 473 -18.84 -8.58 14.40
CA HIS A 473 -18.82 -9.32 15.66
C HIS A 473 -19.97 -10.32 15.71
N PHE A 474 -19.72 -11.60 16.01
CA PHE A 474 -20.79 -12.61 15.99
C PHE A 474 -21.62 -12.69 17.28
N GLY A 475 -21.04 -12.38 18.44
CA GLY A 475 -21.75 -12.34 19.73
C GLY A 475 -22.06 -10.92 20.21
N THR A 476 -21.83 -10.66 21.50
CA THR A 476 -22.06 -9.36 22.15
C THR A 476 -20.75 -8.58 22.31
N PRO A 477 -20.56 -7.44 21.64
CA PRO A 477 -19.34 -6.65 21.77
C PRO A 477 -19.16 -6.04 23.17
N THR A 478 -17.90 -5.89 23.59
CA THR A 478 -17.54 -5.17 24.82
C THR A 478 -17.70 -3.65 24.65
N LYS A 479 -17.75 -2.92 25.77
CA LYS A 479 -17.80 -1.43 25.73
C LYS A 479 -16.60 -0.85 24.98
N GLU A 480 -15.41 -1.41 25.19
CA GLU A 480 -14.18 -0.96 24.56
C GLU A 480 -14.19 -1.20 23.05
N GLN A 481 -14.64 -2.37 22.60
CA GLN A 481 -14.80 -2.67 21.16
C GLN A 481 -15.80 -1.72 20.50
N LYS A 482 -16.92 -1.41 21.17
CA LYS A 482 -17.91 -0.45 20.65
C LYS A 482 -17.37 0.98 20.59
N GLU A 483 -16.68 1.43 21.63
CA GLU A 483 -16.07 2.77 21.66
C GLU A 483 -15.04 2.92 20.55
N ALA A 484 -14.09 1.99 20.44
CA ALA A 484 -13.07 2.01 19.39
C ALA A 484 -13.70 1.96 18.00
N TYR A 485 -14.70 1.08 17.77
CA TYR A 485 -15.36 0.95 16.47
C TYR A 485 -16.06 2.24 16.07
N THR A 486 -16.78 2.82 17.03
CA THR A 486 -17.53 4.04 16.79
C THR A 486 -16.61 5.23 16.53
N ARG A 487 -15.47 5.32 17.22
CA ARG A 487 -14.44 6.34 16.99
C ARG A 487 -13.84 6.24 15.58
N VAL A 488 -13.47 5.03 15.16
CA VAL A 488 -13.00 4.75 13.79
C VAL A 488 -14.07 5.12 12.76
N LEU A 489 -15.33 4.74 12.99
CA LEU A 489 -16.45 5.08 12.12
C LEU A 489 -16.67 6.60 12.03
N ILE A 490 -16.61 7.31 13.16
CA ILE A 490 -16.71 8.78 13.21
C ILE A 490 -15.66 9.41 12.30
N GLY A 491 -14.40 8.97 12.39
CA GLY A 491 -13.31 9.48 11.56
C GLY A 491 -13.56 9.25 10.07
N GLN A 492 -14.01 8.05 9.71
CA GLN A 492 -14.35 7.72 8.34
C GLN A 492 -15.52 8.57 7.80
N ILE A 493 -16.57 8.78 8.61
CA ILE A 493 -17.72 9.62 8.25
C ILE A 493 -17.27 11.08 8.06
N GLN A 494 -16.47 11.61 8.99
CA GLN A 494 -15.96 12.99 8.93
C GLN A 494 -15.17 13.23 7.64
N LEU A 495 -14.26 12.32 7.30
CA LEU A 495 -13.53 12.39 6.05
C LEU A 495 -14.47 12.28 4.84
N SER A 496 -15.43 11.33 4.86
CA SER A 496 -16.40 11.15 3.76
C SER A 496 -17.29 12.38 3.51
N MET A 497 -17.59 13.15 4.57
CA MET A 497 -18.40 14.37 4.50
C MET A 497 -17.61 15.62 4.14
N LEU A 498 -16.27 15.55 4.14
CA LEU A 498 -15.42 16.71 3.99
C LEU A 498 -15.67 17.44 2.67
N THR A 499 -15.79 18.76 2.77
CA THR A 499 -15.82 19.69 1.65
C THR A 499 -14.65 20.66 1.82
N PHE A 500 -13.77 20.74 0.84
CA PHE A 500 -12.47 21.38 1.00
C PHE A 500 -12.02 22.14 -0.27
N PRO A 501 -11.16 23.18 -0.14
CA PRO A 501 -10.60 23.87 -1.29
C PRO A 501 -9.74 22.93 -2.14
N ALA A 502 -9.81 23.04 -3.48
CA ALA A 502 -9.11 22.14 -4.40
C ALA A 502 -7.56 22.16 -4.29
N PHE A 503 -6.99 23.13 -3.58
CA PHE A 503 -5.54 23.24 -3.35
C PHE A 503 -5.07 22.60 -2.03
N LEU A 504 -5.99 22.05 -1.22
CA LEU A 504 -5.63 21.44 0.06
C LEU A 504 -4.79 20.18 -0.18
N LYS A 505 -3.68 20.07 0.56
CA LYS A 505 -2.80 18.90 0.50
C LYS A 505 -3.46 17.68 1.13
N THR A 506 -3.21 16.49 0.59
CA THR A 506 -3.74 15.21 1.12
C THR A 506 -3.27 14.94 2.55
N SER A 507 -2.05 15.30 2.91
CA SER A 507 -1.51 15.13 4.28
C SER A 507 -2.30 15.92 5.33
N ALA A 508 -2.88 17.06 4.96
CA ALA A 508 -3.72 17.86 5.86
C ALA A 508 -5.12 17.27 6.06
N ILE A 509 -5.58 16.43 5.12
CA ILE A 509 -6.91 15.81 5.16
C ILE A 509 -6.92 14.60 6.12
N ASP A 510 -5.79 13.90 6.25
CA ASP A 510 -5.63 12.68 7.06
C ASP A 510 -6.00 12.87 8.55
N VAL A 511 -5.73 14.05 9.12
CA VAL A 511 -6.08 14.39 10.51
C VAL A 511 -7.59 14.27 10.80
N MET A 512 -8.44 14.48 9.79
CA MET A 512 -9.89 14.39 9.96
C MET A 512 -10.34 12.98 10.39
N ALA A 513 -9.64 11.93 9.94
CA ALA A 513 -9.98 10.56 10.30
C ALA A 513 -9.39 10.13 11.64
N ARG A 514 -8.29 10.77 12.08
CA ARG A 514 -7.59 10.47 13.34
C ARG A 514 -8.16 11.17 14.55
N ALA A 515 -8.65 12.39 14.38
CA ALA A 515 -9.09 13.26 15.47
C ALA A 515 -9.97 12.54 16.52
N PRO A 516 -10.97 11.71 16.15
CA PRO A 516 -11.80 11.02 17.12
C PRO A 516 -11.02 10.04 18.03
N LEU A 517 -9.99 9.37 17.52
CA LEU A 517 -9.13 8.47 18.30
C LEU A 517 -8.14 9.27 19.17
N TRP A 518 -7.57 10.35 18.63
CA TRP A 518 -6.65 11.22 19.36
C TRP A 518 -7.30 11.86 20.59
N GLU A 519 -8.61 12.15 20.56
CA GLU A 519 -9.36 12.64 21.72
C GLU A 519 -9.26 11.75 22.97
N ILE A 520 -9.03 10.44 22.77
CA ILE A 520 -8.89 9.46 23.85
C ILE A 520 -7.47 8.87 23.93
N GLY A 521 -6.50 9.52 23.26
CA GLY A 521 -5.10 9.12 23.29
C GLY A 521 -4.77 7.85 22.48
N LEU A 522 -5.62 7.49 21.51
CA LEU A 522 -5.40 6.34 20.62
C LEU A 522 -5.04 6.82 19.20
N ASP A 523 -4.40 5.96 18.39
CA ASP A 523 -4.05 6.23 16.99
C ASP A 523 -3.94 4.91 16.20
N TYR A 524 -3.63 4.99 14.90
CA TYR A 524 -3.28 3.88 14.02
C TYR A 524 -2.04 4.17 13.19
N ASP A 525 -1.13 3.19 13.11
CA ASP A 525 0.22 3.39 12.58
C ASP A 525 0.34 3.17 11.05
N HIS A 526 -0.66 3.60 10.28
CA HIS A 526 -0.67 3.62 8.82
C HIS A 526 -1.39 4.85 8.27
N GLY A 527 -1.31 5.11 6.96
CA GLY A 527 -2.05 6.19 6.31
C GLY A 527 -3.56 5.97 6.33
N THR A 528 -4.36 7.04 6.29
CA THR A 528 -5.83 6.96 6.20
C THR A 528 -6.32 6.49 4.84
N GLY A 529 -5.49 6.55 3.80
CA GLY A 529 -5.85 5.97 2.51
C GLY A 529 -4.83 6.17 1.40
N HIS A 530 -5.07 5.49 0.28
CA HIS A 530 -4.25 5.47 -0.92
C HIS A 530 -5.13 5.60 -2.18
N GLY A 531 -4.54 5.94 -3.32
CA GLY A 531 -5.26 5.88 -4.60
C GLY A 531 -5.63 4.45 -4.99
N VAL A 532 -6.68 4.29 -5.80
CA VAL A 532 -7.12 2.98 -6.32
C VAL A 532 -7.19 3.00 -7.84
N GLY A 533 -6.51 2.06 -8.50
CA GLY A 533 -6.44 1.94 -9.95
C GLY A 533 -7.74 1.45 -10.61
N SER A 534 -7.88 1.69 -11.92
CA SER A 534 -8.98 1.12 -12.71
C SER A 534 -8.53 -0.18 -13.37
N PHE A 535 -8.81 -1.30 -12.72
CA PHE A 535 -8.31 -2.62 -13.10
C PHE A 535 -6.77 -2.61 -13.22
N LEU A 536 -6.11 -2.13 -12.17
CA LEU A 536 -4.66 -1.95 -12.01
C LEU A 536 -4.31 -2.22 -10.54
N ASN A 537 -3.22 -1.64 -10.03
CA ASN A 537 -2.85 -1.75 -8.62
C ASN A 537 -3.96 -1.21 -7.72
N VAL A 538 -4.22 -1.92 -6.63
CA VAL A 538 -5.13 -1.47 -5.56
C VAL A 538 -4.55 -0.26 -4.82
N HIS A 539 -3.23 -0.25 -4.61
CA HIS A 539 -2.49 0.92 -4.16
C HIS A 539 -1.90 1.66 -5.37
N GLU A 540 -2.50 2.79 -5.73
CA GLU A 540 -2.15 3.57 -6.91
C GLU A 540 -1.59 4.96 -6.57
N ALA A 541 -0.30 5.14 -6.86
CA ALA A 541 0.34 6.45 -6.81
C ALA A 541 -0.28 7.43 -7.81
N PRO A 542 -0.32 8.75 -7.51
CA PRO A 542 0.43 9.42 -6.45
C PRO A 542 -0.36 9.66 -5.16
N ILE A 543 -1.63 9.23 -5.10
CA ILE A 543 -2.53 9.61 -4.01
C ILE A 543 -2.12 8.85 -2.74
N SER A 544 -1.80 9.60 -1.68
CA SER A 544 -1.56 9.06 -0.35
C SER A 544 -2.04 10.06 0.71
N LEU A 545 -2.88 9.58 1.63
CA LEU A 545 -3.42 10.33 2.76
C LEU A 545 -2.68 9.88 4.01
N TYR A 546 -1.57 10.56 4.32
CA TYR A 546 -0.82 10.31 5.52
C TYR A 546 -0.13 11.60 5.97
N PHE A 547 -0.38 12.02 7.21
CA PHE A 547 0.16 13.29 7.74
C PHE A 547 1.70 13.32 7.81
N ASN A 548 2.34 12.15 7.96
CA ASN A 548 3.80 12.02 8.02
C ASN A 548 4.48 11.95 6.64
N ASN A 549 3.72 11.96 5.54
CA ASN A 549 4.33 12.01 4.22
C ASN A 549 5.09 13.34 4.05
N PRO A 550 6.36 13.31 3.60
CA PRO A 550 7.04 14.52 3.20
C PRO A 550 6.28 15.16 2.03
N SER A 551 6.32 16.50 1.94
CA SER A 551 5.77 17.17 0.76
C SER A 551 6.51 16.69 -0.49
N SER A 552 5.75 16.36 -1.53
CA SER A 552 6.34 15.94 -2.80
C SER A 552 7.11 17.10 -3.43
N ILE A 553 8.25 16.78 -4.06
CA ILE A 553 8.94 17.72 -4.94
C ILE A 553 8.09 18.11 -6.16
N PHE A 554 7.00 17.37 -6.42
CA PHE A 554 6.00 17.65 -7.44
C PHE A 554 4.65 17.99 -6.76
N PRO A 555 4.35 19.27 -6.50
CA PRO A 555 3.17 19.67 -5.70
C PRO A 555 1.82 19.17 -6.24
N GLU A 556 1.72 18.90 -7.55
CA GLU A 556 0.52 18.32 -8.15
C GLU A 556 0.18 16.90 -7.66
N ASN A 557 1.16 16.19 -7.11
CA ASN A 557 0.97 14.86 -6.53
C ASN A 557 0.32 14.92 -5.14
N ASP A 558 0.45 16.05 -4.44
CA ASP A 558 -0.02 16.22 -3.07
C ASP A 558 -1.47 16.73 -3.01
N ILE A 559 -2.13 16.98 -4.15
CA ILE A 559 -3.49 17.52 -4.21
C ILE A 559 -4.45 16.57 -4.94
N LEU A 560 -5.70 16.57 -4.49
CA LEU A 560 -6.76 15.76 -5.09
C LEU A 560 -7.40 16.47 -6.30
N LYS A 561 -7.83 15.69 -7.29
CA LYS A 561 -8.53 16.20 -8.48
C LYS A 561 -9.81 15.41 -8.75
N PRO A 562 -10.86 16.02 -9.34
CA PRO A 562 -12.08 15.31 -9.70
C PRO A 562 -11.81 14.08 -10.58
N GLY A 563 -12.46 12.96 -10.25
CA GLY A 563 -12.27 11.67 -10.91
C GLY A 563 -11.13 10.82 -10.32
N TYR A 564 -10.50 11.27 -9.23
CA TYR A 564 -9.62 10.42 -8.43
C TYR A 564 -10.46 9.44 -7.59
N PHE A 565 -9.96 8.21 -7.43
CA PHE A 565 -10.51 7.20 -6.52
C PHE A 565 -9.46 6.88 -5.47
N LEU A 566 -9.88 6.81 -4.21
CA LEU A 566 -9.01 6.59 -3.06
C LEU A 566 -9.73 5.85 -1.93
N SER A 567 -9.01 5.09 -1.13
CA SER A 567 -9.52 4.50 0.12
C SER A 567 -9.69 5.57 1.23
N ASN A 568 -10.53 5.24 2.19
CA ASN A 568 -10.73 5.93 3.46
C ASN A 568 -10.90 4.83 4.52
N GLU A 569 -9.79 4.49 5.16
CA GLU A 569 -9.59 3.25 5.90
C GLU A 569 -9.01 3.45 7.31
N PRO A 570 -9.54 4.36 8.15
CA PRO A 570 -9.05 4.48 9.52
C PRO A 570 -9.19 3.15 10.27
N GLY A 571 -8.33 2.96 11.28
CA GLY A 571 -8.30 1.75 12.09
C GLY A 571 -7.93 2.02 13.55
N TYR A 572 -7.96 0.95 14.34
CA TYR A 572 -7.41 0.90 15.69
C TYR A 572 -7.04 -0.55 16.00
N TYR A 573 -5.86 -0.75 16.58
CA TYR A 573 -5.26 -2.07 16.77
C TYR A 573 -4.78 -2.24 18.20
N LYS A 574 -5.48 -3.07 18.97
CA LYS A 574 -5.12 -3.38 20.35
C LYS A 574 -4.35 -4.69 20.39
N GLU A 575 -3.03 -4.58 20.53
CA GLU A 575 -2.11 -5.71 20.52
C GLU A 575 -2.57 -6.84 21.47
N ASN A 576 -2.62 -8.07 20.94
CA ASN A 576 -3.06 -9.28 21.66
C ASN A 576 -4.54 -9.34 22.07
N ASP A 577 -5.41 -8.48 21.54
CA ASP A 577 -6.82 -8.45 21.92
C ASP A 577 -7.76 -8.41 20.70
N PHE A 578 -7.85 -7.27 20.02
CA PHE A 578 -8.72 -7.09 18.86
C PHE A 578 -8.20 -5.98 17.94
N GLY A 579 -8.75 -5.92 16.73
CA GLY A 579 -8.54 -4.78 15.85
C GLY A 579 -9.80 -4.39 15.12
N ILE A 580 -9.79 -3.16 14.63
CA ILE A 580 -10.86 -2.56 13.86
C ILE A 580 -10.21 -1.84 12.69
N ARG A 581 -10.70 -2.11 11.49
CA ARG A 581 -10.53 -1.21 10.35
C ARG A 581 -11.86 -1.13 9.63
N LEU A 582 -12.16 0.07 9.14
CA LEU A 582 -13.37 0.31 8.37
C LEU A 582 -12.99 1.11 7.14
N GLU A 583 -13.29 0.57 5.98
CA GLU A 583 -12.78 1.12 4.74
C GLU A 583 -13.83 1.23 3.66
N ASN A 584 -13.78 2.36 2.96
CA ASN A 584 -14.50 2.55 1.71
C ASN A 584 -13.61 3.22 0.68
N VAL A 585 -13.74 2.82 -0.58
CA VAL A 585 -13.28 3.61 -1.71
C VAL A 585 -14.25 4.78 -1.94
N MET A 586 -13.69 5.95 -2.19
CA MET A 586 -14.39 7.19 -2.48
C MET A 586 -13.92 7.78 -3.81
N GLU A 587 -14.81 8.49 -4.49
CA GLU A 587 -14.49 9.31 -5.64
C GLU A 587 -14.42 10.79 -5.25
N VAL A 588 -13.39 11.49 -5.71
CA VAL A 588 -13.28 12.94 -5.60
C VAL A 588 -14.21 13.60 -6.61
N ILE A 589 -15.13 14.44 -6.12
CA ILE A 589 -16.10 15.19 -6.93
C ILE A 589 -15.96 16.69 -6.71
N GLU A 590 -16.33 17.46 -7.73
CA GLU A 590 -16.38 18.92 -7.64
C GLU A 590 -17.72 19.38 -7.04
N LYS A 591 -17.68 20.25 -6.03
CA LYS A 591 -18.86 20.80 -5.34
C LYS A 591 -19.35 22.08 -6.03
N LYS A 592 -19.67 21.97 -7.32
CA LYS A 592 -20.01 23.12 -8.22
C LYS A 592 -21.19 23.99 -7.75
N TRP A 593 -22.03 23.49 -6.86
CA TRP A 593 -23.20 24.20 -6.34
C TRP A 593 -22.88 25.17 -5.19
N LEU A 594 -21.64 25.18 -4.67
CA LEU A 594 -21.24 26.09 -3.61
C LEU A 594 -21.07 27.52 -4.15
N ARG A 595 -21.62 28.50 -3.44
CA ARG A 595 -21.39 29.92 -3.72
C ARG A 595 -20.05 30.33 -3.11
N THR A 596 -19.06 30.67 -3.94
CA THR A 596 -17.72 31.02 -3.47
C THR A 596 -17.43 32.50 -3.71
N ILE A 597 -16.80 33.16 -2.72
CA ILE A 597 -16.59 34.62 -2.70
C ILE A 597 -15.46 35.04 -3.66
N HIS A 598 -14.50 34.14 -3.94
CA HIS A 598 -13.30 34.41 -4.74
C HIS A 598 -13.12 33.47 -5.94
N GLY A 599 -14.17 32.73 -6.33
CA GLY A 599 -14.07 31.75 -7.43
C GLY A 599 -13.23 30.51 -7.13
N THR A 600 -12.87 30.28 -5.86
CA THR A 600 -12.15 29.08 -5.43
C THR A 600 -12.98 27.83 -5.72
N ASN A 601 -12.40 26.85 -6.39
CA ASN A 601 -13.03 25.54 -6.59
C ASN A 601 -12.97 24.72 -5.31
N TYR A 602 -14.10 24.09 -4.97
CA TYR A 602 -14.20 23.18 -3.84
C TYR A 602 -14.46 21.75 -4.32
N LEU A 603 -13.85 20.82 -3.60
CA LEU A 603 -13.99 19.39 -3.79
C LEU A 603 -14.72 18.78 -2.60
N GLY A 604 -15.15 17.54 -2.77
CA GLY A 604 -15.55 16.65 -1.70
C GLY A 604 -15.61 15.23 -2.21
N PHE A 605 -16.22 14.33 -1.44
CA PHE A 605 -16.22 12.92 -1.76
C PHE A 605 -17.61 12.39 -2.09
N ARG A 606 -17.62 11.33 -2.90
CA ARG A 606 -18.74 10.41 -3.11
C ARG A 606 -18.26 9.01 -2.75
N THR A 607 -18.76 8.45 -1.66
CA THR A 607 -18.45 7.06 -1.27
C THR A 607 -18.94 6.10 -2.34
N VAL A 608 -18.07 5.20 -2.79
CA VAL A 608 -18.30 4.26 -3.90
C VAL A 608 -18.54 2.85 -3.38
N THR A 609 -17.78 2.42 -2.37
CA THR A 609 -18.08 1.18 -1.62
C THR A 609 -19.42 1.32 -0.91
N LEU A 610 -20.29 0.31 -1.05
CA LEU A 610 -21.66 0.31 -0.53
C LEU A 610 -21.96 -0.97 0.26
N VAL A 611 -21.13 -1.28 1.26
CA VAL A 611 -21.30 -2.44 2.16
C VAL A 611 -21.79 -1.96 3.53
N PRO A 612 -22.82 -2.57 4.14
CA PRO A 612 -23.31 -2.16 5.47
C PRO A 612 -22.20 -2.15 6.54
N TYR A 613 -22.31 -1.27 7.54
CA TYR A 613 -21.53 -1.34 8.77
C TYR A 613 -22.21 -2.28 9.78
N GLU A 614 -21.48 -2.73 10.81
CA GLU A 614 -21.97 -3.65 11.84
C GLU A 614 -22.73 -2.88 12.94
N PRO A 615 -24.08 -2.92 12.99
CA PRO A 615 -24.86 -2.10 13.91
C PRO A 615 -24.60 -2.43 15.38
N LYS A 616 -24.23 -3.66 15.73
CA LYS A 616 -23.96 -4.06 17.13
C LYS A 616 -22.74 -3.35 17.72
N LEU A 617 -21.79 -2.97 16.86
CA LEU A 617 -20.56 -2.29 17.27
C LEU A 617 -20.71 -0.76 17.37
N ILE A 618 -21.84 -0.20 16.90
CA ILE A 618 -22.07 1.25 16.90
C ILE A 618 -22.68 1.69 18.23
N ASP A 619 -22.01 2.61 18.93
CA ASP A 619 -22.55 3.34 20.07
C ASP A 619 -23.12 4.69 19.62
N LEU A 620 -24.44 4.73 19.39
CA LEU A 620 -25.15 5.93 18.94
C LEU A 620 -24.96 7.16 19.84
N SER A 621 -24.60 6.97 21.12
CA SER A 621 -24.39 8.09 22.04
C SER A 621 -23.15 8.91 21.73
N LEU A 622 -22.21 8.35 20.93
CA LEU A 622 -21.00 9.02 20.47
C LEU A 622 -21.19 9.74 19.13
N LEU A 623 -22.23 9.42 18.36
CA LEU A 623 -22.46 10.05 17.06
C LEU A 623 -23.26 11.36 17.20
N SER A 624 -22.86 12.35 16.40
CA SER A 624 -23.67 13.53 16.12
C SER A 624 -24.91 13.17 15.30
N LYS A 625 -25.93 14.05 15.34
CA LYS A 625 -27.10 13.94 14.47
C LYS A 625 -26.74 13.91 12.98
N HIS A 626 -25.76 14.72 12.56
CA HIS A 626 -25.30 14.75 11.18
C HIS A 626 -24.63 13.44 10.74
N GLN A 627 -23.87 12.80 11.63
CA GLN A 627 -23.25 11.51 11.34
C GLN A 627 -24.29 10.38 11.28
N ILE A 628 -25.31 10.40 12.15
CA ILE A 628 -26.45 9.46 12.07
C ILE A 628 -27.20 9.65 10.74
N GLN A 629 -27.47 10.89 10.35
CA GLN A 629 -28.12 11.19 9.07
C GLN A 629 -27.29 10.73 7.87
N TRP A 630 -25.97 10.96 7.89
CA TRP A 630 -25.07 10.45 6.85
C TRP A 630 -25.13 8.91 6.78
N LEU A 631 -25.12 8.23 7.92
CA LEU A 631 -25.17 6.76 8.00
C LEU A 631 -26.49 6.21 7.45
N ASN A 632 -27.62 6.84 7.76
CA ASN A 632 -28.92 6.47 7.20
C ASN A 632 -28.98 6.71 5.68
N GLN A 633 -28.47 7.85 5.20
CA GLN A 633 -28.40 8.14 3.75
C GLN A 633 -27.47 7.17 3.01
N TYR A 634 -26.37 6.78 3.65
CA TYR A 634 -25.47 5.74 3.16
C TYR A 634 -26.21 4.39 3.04
N ASN A 635 -26.93 3.99 4.09
CA ASN A 635 -27.76 2.79 4.10
C ASN A 635 -28.87 2.81 3.02
N ASP A 636 -29.49 3.95 2.76
CA ASP A 636 -30.47 4.10 1.68
C ASP A 636 -29.84 3.86 0.31
N ARG A 637 -28.64 4.38 0.07
CA ARG A 637 -27.90 4.13 -1.18
C ARG A 637 -27.55 2.65 -1.35
N ILE A 638 -27.20 1.95 -0.28
CA ILE A 638 -26.98 0.49 -0.31
C ILE A 638 -28.28 -0.22 -0.75
N ARG A 639 -29.40 0.08 -0.08
CA ARG A 639 -30.70 -0.53 -0.38
C ARG A 639 -31.12 -0.32 -1.84
N ILE A 640 -30.84 0.86 -2.39
CA ILE A 640 -31.17 1.21 -3.78
C ILE A 640 -30.25 0.47 -4.76
N HIS A 641 -28.93 0.64 -4.64
CA HIS A 641 -28.00 0.19 -5.68
C HIS A 641 -27.64 -1.28 -5.52
N VAL A 642 -27.22 -1.69 -4.30
CA VAL A 642 -26.82 -3.06 -4.01
C VAL A 642 -28.04 -3.96 -3.91
N GLY A 643 -29.15 -3.47 -3.35
CA GLY A 643 -30.42 -4.21 -3.35
C GLY A 643 -30.96 -4.51 -4.75
N ALA A 644 -30.79 -3.59 -5.71
CA ALA A 644 -31.13 -3.85 -7.11
C ALA A 644 -30.22 -4.93 -7.72
N GLU A 645 -28.93 -4.88 -7.44
CA GLU A 645 -27.96 -5.85 -7.94
C GLU A 645 -28.16 -7.26 -7.37
N LEU A 646 -28.42 -7.37 -6.05
CA LEU A 646 -28.76 -8.63 -5.38
C LEU A 646 -30.01 -9.27 -6.00
N LYS A 647 -31.05 -8.48 -6.28
CA LYS A 647 -32.26 -8.96 -6.99
C LYS A 647 -31.92 -9.44 -8.40
N ARG A 648 -31.09 -8.70 -9.13
CA ARG A 648 -30.66 -9.07 -10.49
C ARG A 648 -29.92 -10.41 -10.52
N GLN A 649 -29.13 -10.71 -9.47
CA GLN A 649 -28.38 -11.95 -9.33
C GLN A 649 -29.16 -13.09 -8.63
N ASN A 650 -30.42 -12.86 -8.22
CA ASN A 650 -31.22 -13.78 -7.39
C ASN A 650 -30.60 -14.11 -6.01
N PHE A 651 -29.74 -13.24 -5.48
CA PHE A 651 -29.11 -13.34 -4.16
C PHE A 651 -30.09 -12.94 -3.06
N THR A 652 -31.08 -13.80 -2.83
CA THR A 652 -32.22 -13.52 -1.95
C THR A 652 -31.81 -13.47 -0.46
N LYS A 653 -30.82 -14.28 -0.05
CA LYS A 653 -30.33 -14.30 1.34
C LYS A 653 -29.57 -13.01 1.65
N GLY A 654 -28.64 -12.62 0.77
CA GLY A 654 -27.91 -11.37 0.83
C GLY A 654 -28.84 -10.16 0.79
N LEU A 655 -29.91 -10.20 0.00
CA LEU A 655 -30.93 -9.15 -0.02
C LEU A 655 -31.59 -8.96 1.36
N PHE A 656 -32.06 -10.04 1.99
CA PHE A 656 -32.69 -9.95 3.31
C PHE A 656 -31.69 -9.54 4.39
N TRP A 657 -30.49 -10.09 4.36
CA TRP A 657 -29.41 -9.70 5.27
C TRP A 657 -29.09 -8.20 5.14
N MET A 658 -28.89 -7.71 3.91
CA MET A 658 -28.61 -6.30 3.65
C MET A 658 -29.75 -5.40 4.16
N MET A 659 -31.01 -5.78 3.93
CA MET A 659 -32.17 -5.01 4.41
C MET A 659 -32.24 -4.95 5.94
N ASP A 660 -31.75 -5.97 6.63
CA ASP A 660 -31.66 -6.02 8.09
C ASP A 660 -30.54 -5.10 8.61
N GLN A 661 -29.34 -5.22 8.04
CA GLN A 661 -28.17 -4.45 8.44
C GLN A 661 -28.27 -2.96 8.11
N THR A 662 -29.11 -2.59 7.14
CA THR A 662 -29.29 -1.20 6.70
C THR A 662 -30.51 -0.53 7.32
N ARG A 663 -31.08 -1.06 8.41
CA ARG A 663 -32.19 -0.39 9.12
C ARG A 663 -31.77 1.01 9.55
N HIS A 664 -32.70 1.95 9.52
CA HIS A 664 -32.43 3.33 9.94
C HIS A 664 -32.16 3.39 11.44
N PHE A 665 -31.13 4.14 11.81
CA PHE A 665 -30.85 4.51 13.18
C PHE A 665 -31.76 5.67 13.62
N PRO A 666 -32.23 5.68 14.88
CA PRO A 666 -33.10 6.74 15.38
C PRO A 666 -32.37 8.08 15.48
N GLU A 667 -32.92 9.13 14.87
CA GLU A 667 -32.32 10.48 14.86
C GLU A 667 -32.32 11.18 16.23
N ASN A 668 -33.15 10.69 17.17
CA ASN A 668 -33.26 11.23 18.53
C ASN A 668 -32.10 10.80 19.46
N GLY A 669 -31.22 9.88 19.01
CA GLY A 669 -30.10 9.36 19.82
C GLY A 669 -28.86 10.26 19.86
N GLY A 670 -28.74 11.25 18.96
CA GLY A 670 -27.57 12.12 18.89
C GLY A 670 -27.67 13.33 19.83
N LYS A 671 -26.64 13.57 20.67
CA LYS A 671 -26.53 14.85 21.39
C LYS A 671 -26.42 15.99 20.38
N ASN A 672 -27.05 17.14 20.66
CA ASN A 672 -26.86 18.39 19.91
C ASN A 672 -25.41 18.94 19.96
N HIS A 673 -24.49 18.25 20.65
CA HIS A 673 -23.09 18.63 20.86
C HIS A 673 -22.11 17.68 20.13
N GLY A 674 -22.61 16.87 19.19
CA GLY A 674 -21.72 16.03 18.39
C GLY A 674 -20.74 16.89 17.58
N ILE A 675 -19.47 16.49 17.62
CA ILE A 675 -18.25 17.16 17.12
C ILE A 675 -18.54 18.37 16.23
N ASP A 676 -18.51 19.55 16.84
CA ASP A 676 -18.52 20.81 16.10
C ASP A 676 -17.17 20.93 15.35
N LEU A 677 -17.24 21.07 14.02
CA LEU A 677 -16.06 21.20 13.14
C LEU A 677 -15.11 22.34 13.58
N THR A 678 -15.60 23.27 14.40
CA THR A 678 -14.84 24.36 15.02
C THR A 678 -13.68 23.88 15.90
N MET A 679 -13.82 22.76 16.63
CA MET A 679 -12.74 22.22 17.49
C MET A 679 -11.63 21.53 16.66
N VAL A 680 -12.01 20.86 15.56
CA VAL A 680 -11.05 20.20 14.65
C VAL A 680 -10.25 21.23 13.85
N ALA A 681 -10.87 22.36 13.48
CA ALA A 681 -10.18 23.48 12.86
C ALA A 681 -9.08 24.09 13.75
N LEU A 682 -9.29 24.16 15.07
CA LEU A 682 -8.28 24.66 16.01
C LEU A 682 -7.03 23.77 16.08
N ALA A 683 -7.20 22.44 16.06
CA ALA A 683 -6.08 21.50 16.03
C ALA A 683 -5.29 21.58 14.71
N ALA A 684 -5.98 21.69 13.57
CA ALA A 684 -5.33 21.82 12.26
C ALA A 684 -4.59 23.16 12.10
N ILE A 685 -5.11 24.26 12.68
CA ILE A 685 -4.44 25.57 12.67
C ILE A 685 -3.18 25.56 13.55
N LEU A 686 -3.22 24.88 14.71
CA LEU A 686 -2.05 24.74 15.59
C LEU A 686 -0.88 23.98 14.93
N ILE A 687 -1.18 23.02 14.05
CA ILE A 687 -0.17 22.27 13.30
C ILE A 687 0.39 23.08 12.12
N TYR A 688 -0.37 24.04 11.57
CA TYR A 688 0.12 24.93 10.50
C TYR A 688 0.96 26.11 11.03
N CYS A 689 0.87 26.40 12.33
CA CYS A 689 1.59 27.48 13.01
C CYS A 689 2.87 27.03 13.73
N LEU A 690 3.23 25.74 13.66
CA LEU A 690 4.49 25.15 14.13
C LEU A 690 5.25 24.57 12.94
#